data_AF-A0A1G2QV62-F1
#
_entry.id   AF-A0A1G2QV62-F1
#
_cell.length_a   1.000
_cell.length_b   1.000
_cell.length_c   1.000
_cell.angle_alpha   90.00
_cell.angle_beta   90.00
_cell.angle_gamma   90.00
#
_symmetry.space_group_name_H-M   'P 1'
#
loop_
_entity.id
_entity.type
_entity.pdbx_description
1 polymer ?
#
loop_
_entity_poly.entity_id
_entity_poly.type
_entity_poly.pdbx_seq_one_letter_code
_entity_poly.pdbx_strand_id
1 'polypeptide(L)'
;MRINHSVGVFIGVFTALTLVLGLAFSILHSSSSSAQANFPGWSNIATIYYNSSQEDPNNTFLQQAADELKLQLEKVSGTYTITTTSPPSTGIFLVVNPNLPALAGKNHEAFQLLTDSQGIHITGASPVAVRHGAYTLLERLGFRWYFSHPMWYVAPPSLQIISLNEVQEPFFTVRDMRSAIGELIGGANGIAYQSAWLKRNRMSSDMEYAARHSWPNFASKTDVAAQDPAAVCYKPDGITPQQSLPDHSVVINRALNYARNWFNSPTSTDTLTKQTLTKQSVPISPPDGNTIWCDEWQVDVDKDGDLDYSAQVITDKTFALTNEVAKMLQKEFPGKYASVLSYSWYPNIPSFDLENNVYVQVTTFTRETNLSLQQRLQGYKNMGVLTGVYDYYDVWPWWKDRIQPPRKVRSLLQSMQTATDTNADTFYFEASDNWGPSGRLYWIGSKLMWDPYQGTGSVDAATTLLLDDFYTNAFGPAKEPMKRYYERFDTQTHTDSVMGLAFQDLNEALTLAGGRPEIQDRIWFVFYHTYFWWKWGDNVEGAAFSGVEEAKAMQTFLWKTSDLHMVTSRLQREQVVEPALTSFGLSATDIAALKNITLPTNAESQAWLQEALGAFGVNLIDAPLLDVEAFKPLKAAGDTTLPTLQTYRNTRGAPLNILIPSGGSETVAMKLRSTAGYDWIAPDGTILDTKNFNNLCGVLGATGCTYGRLDLADAQFQLAASTPGLYTLRVRGWSIVDVPNHAASVTRPFGQEKTLDVYFYVPVGTPAFVVRQSIDRTANNTITLTDPSGATTTNSNTSNSQEVGVRTPQKGIWRARIQTDGILGGSFDILGVPPLVWHDPQYFLIPAAQQTVQQIFSISSLPRHHLFQEENNVFEVQGSRFDLNTTFTIKFLQAGVEKKSISVTPTDSTTLKATISSAILADLSPGLYDMVVERSTDSETKTYLTKIAITKRGDLWSSSAIDSSRQKRDGKIDSYDVSRLLTKWNSASAADLTEHDISGPARTPDGKIDIWDANVLMRNWTG
;
A
#
# COMPACT_ATOMS: atom_id res chain seq x y z
N MET A 1 58.84 -18.03 -18.82
CA MET A 1 59.00 -16.88 -19.74
C MET A 1 58.79 -17.37 -21.18
N ARG A 2 57.63 -17.08 -21.79
CA ARG A 2 57.38 -16.87 -23.24
C ARG A 2 55.86 -16.87 -23.53
N ILE A 3 55.34 -15.68 -23.84
CA ILE A 3 54.62 -15.27 -25.07
C ILE A 3 53.37 -16.06 -25.56
N ASN A 4 52.31 -15.26 -25.83
CA ASN A 4 51.20 -15.33 -26.81
C ASN A 4 49.78 -15.81 -26.42
N HIS A 5 48.87 -14.82 -26.36
CA HIS A 5 47.60 -14.64 -27.11
C HIS A 5 46.73 -15.85 -27.50
N SER A 6 45.46 -15.83 -27.07
CA SER A 6 44.25 -15.65 -27.93
C SER A 6 43.00 -16.40 -27.43
N VAL A 7 41.92 -15.62 -27.27
CA VAL A 7 40.53 -15.88 -27.73
C VAL A 7 39.84 -17.19 -27.33
N GLY A 8 38.74 -17.04 -26.57
CA GLY A 8 37.46 -17.63 -26.98
C GLY A 8 36.73 -18.54 -25.99
N VAL A 9 35.49 -18.14 -25.70
CA VAL A 9 34.30 -18.93 -25.32
C VAL A 9 33.83 -18.74 -23.87
N PHE A 10 32.98 -17.71 -23.72
CA PHE A 10 32.07 -17.50 -22.60
C PHE A 10 30.81 -18.36 -22.83
N ILE A 11 30.70 -19.49 -22.13
CA ILE A 11 29.43 -20.18 -21.87
C ILE A 11 29.49 -20.66 -20.41
N GLY A 12 28.53 -20.23 -19.60
CA GLY A 12 28.12 -20.96 -18.40
C GLY A 12 28.64 -20.46 -17.04
N VAL A 13 28.33 -19.22 -16.65
CA VAL A 13 28.24 -18.85 -15.23
C VAL A 13 27.07 -17.88 -15.04
N PHE A 14 25.84 -18.38 -15.04
CA PHE A 14 24.66 -17.61 -14.59
C PHE A 14 23.73 -18.42 -13.67
N THR A 15 24.23 -19.51 -13.08
CA THR A 15 23.49 -20.38 -12.15
C THR A 15 24.30 -20.69 -10.90
N ALA A 16 24.96 -19.67 -10.34
CA ALA A 16 25.68 -19.79 -9.07
C ALA A 16 25.69 -18.51 -8.21
N LEU A 17 24.79 -17.54 -8.48
CA LEU A 17 24.70 -16.31 -7.68
C LEU A 17 23.38 -16.15 -6.89
N THR A 18 22.41 -17.03 -7.09
CA THR A 18 21.10 -16.98 -6.40
C THR A 18 20.96 -18.01 -5.27
N LEU A 19 21.93 -18.90 -5.08
CA LEU A 19 21.91 -19.89 -3.98
C LEU A 19 22.85 -19.54 -2.81
N VAL A 20 23.58 -18.43 -2.89
CA VAL A 20 24.49 -17.96 -1.83
C VAL A 20 23.91 -16.79 -1.02
N LEU A 21 22.85 -16.12 -1.49
CA LEU A 21 22.18 -15.05 -0.73
C LEU A 21 21.10 -15.54 0.26
N GLY A 22 20.65 -16.79 0.18
CA GLY A 22 19.68 -17.39 1.11
C GLY A 22 20.30 -18.16 2.29
N LEU A 23 21.61 -18.41 2.26
CA LEU A 23 22.36 -19.10 3.32
C LEU A 23 23.41 -18.19 4.00
N ALA A 24 23.66 -17.00 3.45
CA ALA A 24 24.52 -15.98 4.05
C ALA A 24 23.81 -15.14 5.15
N PHE A 25 22.50 -15.27 5.33
CA PHE A 25 21.78 -14.63 6.45
C PHE A 25 21.68 -15.50 7.71
N SER A 26 22.29 -16.69 7.72
CA SER A 26 22.41 -17.54 8.91
C SER A 26 23.85 -17.92 9.28
N ILE A 27 24.85 -17.53 8.47
CA ILE A 27 26.26 -17.82 8.73
C ILE A 27 27.14 -16.65 8.26
N LEU A 28 26.92 -15.46 8.83
CA LEU A 28 27.90 -14.35 8.87
C LEU A 28 27.69 -13.55 10.16
N HIS A 29 27.73 -14.25 11.29
CA HIS A 29 27.98 -13.70 12.63
C HIS A 29 28.90 -14.63 13.45
N SER A 30 29.80 -15.37 12.80
CA SER A 30 30.86 -16.10 13.50
C SER A 30 32.09 -15.21 13.69
N SER A 31 31.92 -14.12 14.43
CA SER A 31 33.00 -13.46 15.17
C SER A 31 32.44 -12.55 16.27
N SER A 32 31.62 -13.12 17.16
CA SER A 32 31.57 -12.75 18.58
C SER A 32 31.05 -13.94 19.38
N SER A 33 31.99 -14.70 19.93
CA SER A 33 31.74 -15.76 20.90
C SER A 33 31.03 -15.21 22.15
N SER A 34 30.02 -15.95 22.64
CA SER A 34 29.43 -15.99 23.99
C SER A 34 28.01 -15.45 24.27
N ALA A 35 27.29 -14.82 23.33
CA ALA A 35 25.95 -14.27 23.65
C ALA A 35 24.78 -15.27 23.54
N GLN A 36 25.01 -16.48 23.01
CA GLN A 36 23.94 -17.44 22.65
C GLN A 36 23.37 -18.24 23.84
N ALA A 37 23.80 -18.03 25.09
CA ALA A 37 23.65 -19.03 26.16
C ALA A 37 22.80 -18.65 27.39
N ASN A 38 22.28 -17.43 27.55
CA ASN A 38 21.94 -16.97 28.90
C ASN A 38 20.51 -16.46 29.18
N PHE A 39 19.57 -16.33 28.23
CA PHE A 39 18.21 -15.86 28.60
C PHE A 39 17.57 -16.78 29.67
N PRO A 40 17.15 -16.26 30.85
CA PRO A 40 16.70 -17.09 31.96
C PRO A 40 15.36 -17.79 31.71
N GLY A 41 14.67 -17.46 30.61
CA GLY A 41 13.34 -17.98 30.29
C GLY A 41 12.22 -17.13 30.90
N TRP A 42 11.07 -17.08 30.22
CA TRP A 42 9.92 -16.27 30.64
C TRP A 42 9.38 -16.65 32.03
N SER A 43 9.52 -17.90 32.45
CA SER A 43 9.13 -18.35 33.80
C SER A 43 9.96 -17.73 34.93
N ASN A 44 11.14 -17.20 34.63
CA ASN A 44 12.07 -16.58 35.58
C ASN A 44 12.08 -15.04 35.48
N ILE A 45 11.23 -14.47 34.62
CA ILE A 45 11.04 -13.02 34.45
C ILE A 45 9.64 -12.68 34.94
N ALA A 46 9.55 -12.09 36.14
CA ALA A 46 8.29 -11.64 36.74
C ALA A 46 8.32 -10.16 37.14
N THR A 47 9.42 -9.47 36.88
CA THR A 47 9.61 -8.07 37.29
C THR A 47 10.07 -7.21 36.12
N ILE A 48 9.43 -6.05 35.97
CA ILE A 48 9.84 -4.98 35.09
C ILE A 48 10.41 -3.87 35.99
N TYR A 49 11.62 -3.41 35.70
CA TYR A 49 12.32 -2.40 36.47
C TYR A 49 12.59 -1.18 35.61
N TYR A 50 12.33 0.01 36.15
CA TYR A 50 12.87 1.26 35.64
C TYR A 50 13.29 2.15 36.80
N ASN A 51 14.32 2.98 36.64
CA ASN A 51 14.67 3.93 37.69
C ASN A 51 13.83 5.21 37.52
N SER A 52 12.94 5.51 38.46
CA SER A 52 12.06 6.70 38.36
C SER A 52 12.81 8.03 38.36
N SER A 53 14.08 8.06 38.81
CA SER A 53 14.92 9.26 38.71
C SER A 53 15.45 9.54 37.30
N GLN A 54 15.35 8.57 36.39
CA GLN A 54 15.72 8.71 34.98
C GLN A 54 14.51 9.06 34.08
N GLU A 55 13.33 9.26 34.67
CA GLU A 55 12.14 9.65 33.94
C GLU A 55 12.27 11.07 33.37
N ASP A 56 11.53 11.35 32.30
CA ASP A 56 11.41 12.71 31.79
C ASP A 56 10.67 13.61 32.81
N PRO A 57 11.11 14.85 33.04
CA PRO A 57 10.47 15.72 34.02
C PRO A 57 9.04 16.15 33.63
N ASN A 58 8.69 16.10 32.35
CA ASN A 58 7.41 16.59 31.82
C ASN A 58 6.51 15.48 31.28
N ASN A 59 7.01 14.24 31.22
CA ASN A 59 6.34 13.09 30.62
C ASN A 59 6.63 11.81 31.44
N THR A 60 5.82 10.78 31.27
CA THR A 60 5.96 9.50 32.00
C THR A 60 6.37 8.37 31.06
N PHE A 61 7.46 8.53 30.32
CA PHE A 61 7.86 7.59 29.26
C PHE A 61 8.25 6.21 29.78
N LEU A 62 9.07 6.14 30.84
CA LEU A 62 9.51 4.89 31.44
C LEU A 62 8.34 4.16 32.11
N GLN A 63 7.49 4.91 32.81
CA GLN A 63 6.26 4.35 33.37
C GLN A 63 5.34 3.81 32.28
N GLN A 64 5.07 4.57 31.21
CA GLN A 64 4.27 4.11 30.07
C GLN A 64 4.83 2.84 29.44
N ALA A 65 6.16 2.77 29.30
CA ALA A 65 6.83 1.58 28.78
C ALA A 65 6.63 0.37 29.69
N ALA A 66 6.80 0.53 31.00
CA ALA A 66 6.61 -0.55 31.98
C ALA A 66 5.15 -1.02 32.05
N ASP A 67 4.20 -0.08 32.08
CA ASP A 67 2.76 -0.37 32.13
C ASP A 67 2.30 -1.11 30.87
N GLU A 68 2.77 -0.69 29.68
CA GLU A 68 2.42 -1.36 28.43
C GLU A 68 3.05 -2.75 28.35
N LEU A 69 4.34 -2.91 28.71
CA LEU A 69 4.98 -4.23 28.76
C LEU A 69 4.22 -5.17 29.68
N LYS A 70 3.89 -4.73 30.90
CA LYS A 70 3.06 -5.49 31.84
C LYS A 70 1.72 -5.87 31.19
N LEU A 71 0.99 -4.89 30.68
CA LEU A 71 -0.34 -5.09 30.10
C LEU A 71 -0.33 -6.12 28.97
N GLN A 72 0.64 -6.05 28.06
CA GLN A 72 0.67 -6.95 26.92
C GLN A 72 1.20 -8.33 27.27
N LEU A 73 2.24 -8.43 28.10
CA LEU A 73 2.80 -9.72 28.50
C LEU A 73 1.80 -10.53 29.35
N GLU A 74 1.04 -9.91 30.26
CA GLU A 74 0.02 -10.59 31.08
C GLU A 74 -1.15 -11.15 30.25
N LYS A 75 -1.41 -10.62 29.05
CA LYS A 75 -2.42 -11.20 28.14
C LYS A 75 -2.00 -12.55 27.54
N VAL A 76 -0.70 -12.84 27.54
CA VAL A 76 -0.14 -14.05 26.91
C VAL A 76 0.37 -15.04 27.95
N SER A 77 1.10 -14.57 28.98
CA SER A 77 1.63 -15.46 30.02
C SER A 77 2.10 -14.72 31.27
N GLY A 78 1.94 -15.35 32.42
CA GLY A 78 2.56 -14.91 33.67
C GLY A 78 1.88 -13.71 34.33
N THR A 79 2.50 -13.23 35.40
CA THR A 79 2.09 -12.02 36.13
C THR A 79 3.34 -11.19 36.36
N TYR A 80 3.25 -9.88 36.11
CA TYR A 80 4.41 -9.00 36.17
C TYR A 80 4.22 -7.92 37.22
N THR A 81 5.29 -7.65 37.97
CA THR A 81 5.35 -6.57 38.96
C THR A 81 6.28 -5.47 38.45
N ILE A 82 5.89 -4.21 38.63
CA ILE A 82 6.72 -3.05 38.28
C ILE A 82 7.43 -2.58 39.54
N THR A 83 8.74 -2.36 39.46
CA THR A 83 9.56 -1.84 40.56
C THR A 83 10.37 -0.63 40.09
N THR A 84 10.51 0.38 40.96
CA THR A 84 11.08 1.68 40.58
C THR A 84 12.36 2.09 41.31
N THR A 85 12.69 1.38 42.40
CA THR A 85 13.74 1.78 43.35
C THR A 85 14.91 0.80 43.38
N SER A 86 14.64 -0.51 43.31
CA SER A 86 15.65 -1.55 43.38
C SER A 86 15.56 -2.49 42.18
N PRO A 87 16.64 -2.66 41.39
CA PRO A 87 16.65 -3.61 40.27
C PRO A 87 16.55 -5.06 40.78
N PRO A 88 15.76 -5.93 40.14
CA PRO A 88 15.67 -7.35 40.48
C PRO A 88 16.93 -8.10 40.01
N SER A 89 17.13 -9.33 40.51
CA SER A 89 18.19 -10.22 40.02
C SER A 89 17.94 -10.67 38.58
N THR A 90 16.66 -10.89 38.23
CA THR A 90 16.19 -11.17 36.88
C THR A 90 14.96 -10.34 36.54
N GLY A 91 14.85 -9.85 35.30
CA GLY A 91 13.75 -8.99 34.90
C GLY A 91 13.85 -8.42 33.49
N ILE A 92 12.95 -7.47 33.22
CA ILE A 92 13.05 -6.56 32.08
C ILE A 92 13.53 -5.21 32.62
N PHE A 93 14.68 -4.74 32.17
CA PHE A 93 15.33 -3.52 32.65
C PHE A 93 15.15 -2.39 31.64
N LEU A 94 14.54 -1.30 32.08
CA LEU A 94 14.29 -0.08 31.31
C LEU A 94 15.24 1.00 31.83
N VAL A 95 16.29 1.31 31.07
CA VAL A 95 17.40 2.15 31.52
C VAL A 95 17.67 3.28 30.53
N VAL A 96 17.91 4.48 31.03
CA VAL A 96 18.41 5.60 30.21
C VAL A 96 19.91 5.71 30.40
N ASN A 97 20.67 5.55 29.32
CA ASN A 97 22.12 5.72 29.31
C ASN A 97 22.62 6.21 27.94
N PRO A 98 22.61 7.52 27.68
CA PRO A 98 23.11 8.08 26.42
C PRO A 98 24.60 7.83 26.17
N ASN A 99 25.37 7.51 27.21
CA ASN A 99 26.81 7.25 27.10
C ASN A 99 27.14 5.77 26.85
N LEU A 100 26.13 4.92 26.66
CA LEU A 100 26.36 3.52 26.27
C LEU A 100 27.14 3.50 24.95
N PRO A 101 28.30 2.81 24.86
CA PRO A 101 29.13 2.84 23.65
C PRO A 101 28.38 2.43 22.38
N ALA A 102 27.40 1.54 22.50
CA ALA A 102 26.56 1.08 21.39
C ALA A 102 25.64 2.19 20.80
N LEU A 103 25.39 3.26 21.56
CA LEU A 103 24.56 4.42 21.17
C LEU A 103 25.40 5.63 20.74
N ALA A 104 26.73 5.52 20.72
CA ALA A 104 27.59 6.63 20.32
C ALA A 104 27.33 7.05 18.87
N GLY A 105 27.07 8.35 18.66
CA GLY A 105 26.76 8.91 17.33
C GLY A 105 25.34 8.63 16.82
N LYS A 106 24.47 8.05 17.64
CA LYS A 106 23.06 7.79 17.33
C LYS A 106 22.17 8.94 17.75
N ASN A 107 20.95 9.01 17.20
CA ASN A 107 20.00 10.07 17.54
C ASN A 107 19.36 9.91 18.94
N HIS A 108 18.61 10.93 19.38
CA HIS A 108 17.98 11.00 20.72
C HIS A 108 16.96 9.88 20.99
N GLU A 109 16.41 9.27 19.94
CA GLU A 109 15.40 8.20 20.04
C GLU A 109 16.01 6.80 19.92
N ALA A 110 17.34 6.70 19.83
CA ALA A 110 18.05 5.44 19.69
C ALA A 110 18.07 4.61 20.99
N PHE A 111 17.99 3.29 20.86
CA PHE A 111 18.06 2.35 21.97
C PHE A 111 18.77 1.05 21.59
N GLN A 112 19.26 0.34 22.61
CA GLN A 112 19.77 -1.01 22.51
C GLN A 112 18.79 -1.99 23.14
N LEU A 113 18.54 -3.10 22.45
CA LEU A 113 17.91 -4.29 23.00
C LEU A 113 18.95 -5.40 23.16
N LEU A 114 19.10 -5.89 24.38
CA LEU A 114 20.06 -6.92 24.73
C LEU A 114 19.40 -7.98 25.62
N THR A 115 19.66 -9.26 25.35
CA THR A 115 19.29 -10.37 26.23
C THR A 115 20.52 -10.99 26.88
N ASP A 116 20.48 -11.23 28.19
CA ASP A 116 21.53 -11.91 28.96
C ASP A 116 20.96 -12.79 30.09
N SER A 117 21.81 -13.20 31.06
CA SER A 117 21.43 -14.03 32.22
C SER A 117 20.49 -13.36 33.22
N GLN A 118 20.41 -12.04 33.20
CA GLN A 118 19.50 -11.28 34.05
C GLN A 118 18.16 -11.05 33.33
N GLY A 119 18.10 -11.15 32.00
CA GLY A 119 16.85 -11.06 31.26
C GLY A 119 16.97 -10.17 30.05
N ILE A 120 16.08 -9.17 29.94
CA ILE A 120 16.01 -8.27 28.78
C ILE A 120 16.36 -6.86 29.22
N HIS A 121 17.30 -6.24 28.53
CA HIS A 121 17.72 -4.86 28.75
C HIS A 121 17.29 -3.99 27.59
N ILE A 122 16.55 -2.94 27.91
CA ILE A 122 16.14 -1.88 27.00
C ILE A 122 16.85 -0.61 27.46
N THR A 123 17.96 -0.28 26.80
CA THR A 123 18.77 0.89 27.15
C THR A 123 18.61 1.98 26.10
N GLY A 124 17.96 3.08 26.43
CA GLY A 124 17.72 4.20 25.52
C GLY A 124 18.68 5.37 25.72
N ALA A 125 18.91 6.15 24.66
CA ALA A 125 19.59 7.44 24.74
C ALA A 125 18.77 8.49 25.53
N SER A 126 17.46 8.29 25.58
CA SER A 126 16.49 9.13 26.29
C SER A 126 15.34 8.29 26.87
N PRO A 127 14.48 8.85 27.74
CA PRO A 127 13.28 8.16 28.22
C PRO A 127 12.33 7.75 27.10
N VAL A 128 12.13 8.60 26.07
CA VAL A 128 11.27 8.26 24.91
C VAL A 128 11.85 7.12 24.09
N ALA A 129 13.19 7.03 23.95
CA ALA A 129 13.86 5.93 23.28
C ALA A 129 13.60 4.58 23.99
N VAL A 130 13.61 4.57 25.33
CA VAL A 130 13.27 3.35 26.10
C VAL A 130 11.84 2.90 25.84
N ARG A 131 10.89 3.85 25.75
CA ARG A 131 9.50 3.54 25.37
C ARG A 131 9.42 2.95 23.96
N HIS A 132 10.16 3.49 23.00
CA HIS A 132 10.24 2.90 21.66
C HIS A 132 10.83 1.48 21.69
N GLY A 133 11.88 1.26 22.49
CA GLY A 133 12.46 -0.07 22.71
C GLY A 133 11.48 -1.08 23.30
N ALA A 134 10.62 -0.66 24.24
CA ALA A 134 9.55 -1.49 24.78
C ALA A 134 8.53 -1.91 23.71
N TYR A 135 8.09 -0.98 22.86
CA TYR A 135 7.21 -1.30 21.74
C TYR A 135 7.89 -2.18 20.69
N THR A 136 9.18 -1.98 20.42
CA THR A 136 9.96 -2.85 19.54
C THR A 136 10.08 -4.26 20.11
N LEU A 137 10.34 -4.42 21.41
CA LEU A 137 10.32 -5.73 22.07
C LEU A 137 8.97 -6.43 21.90
N LEU A 138 7.86 -5.73 22.15
CA LEU A 138 6.52 -6.29 21.96
C LEU A 138 6.28 -6.70 20.50
N GLU A 139 6.71 -5.89 19.54
CA GLU A 139 6.59 -6.23 18.12
C GLU A 139 7.45 -7.45 17.74
N ARG A 140 8.67 -7.57 18.27
CA ARG A 140 9.53 -8.77 18.12
C ARG A 140 8.88 -10.02 18.70
N LEU A 141 8.06 -9.87 19.74
CA LEU A 141 7.31 -10.97 20.35
C LEU A 141 6.03 -11.35 19.61
N GLY A 142 5.63 -10.59 18.59
CA GLY A 142 4.45 -10.88 17.76
C GLY A 142 3.21 -10.08 18.12
N PHE A 143 3.31 -9.08 19.00
CA PHE A 143 2.22 -8.13 19.22
C PHE A 143 2.09 -7.18 18.02
N ARG A 144 0.86 -6.88 17.61
CA ARG A 144 0.55 -6.00 16.48
C ARG A 144 -0.58 -5.04 16.82
N TRP A 145 -0.49 -3.83 16.28
CA TRP A 145 -1.52 -2.80 16.34
C TRP A 145 -1.72 -2.22 14.95
N TYR A 146 -2.54 -2.90 14.15
CA TYR A 146 -2.71 -2.53 12.75
C TYR A 146 -3.43 -1.20 12.63
N PHE A 147 -4.66 -1.10 13.13
CA PHE A 147 -5.46 0.14 13.08
C PHE A 147 -5.70 0.72 14.48
N SER A 148 -6.23 1.93 14.55
CA SER A 148 -6.48 2.66 15.80
C SER A 148 -7.44 1.91 16.75
N HIS A 149 -8.53 1.35 16.21
CA HIS A 149 -9.52 0.67 17.02
C HIS A 149 -8.95 -0.63 17.65
N PRO A 150 -9.20 -0.92 18.95
CA PRO A 150 -8.62 -2.07 19.66
C PRO A 150 -8.90 -3.45 19.04
N MET A 151 -9.96 -3.62 18.25
CA MET A 151 -10.21 -4.88 17.50
C MET A 151 -9.04 -5.27 16.59
N TRP A 152 -8.24 -4.30 16.13
CA TRP A 152 -7.09 -4.50 15.26
C TRP A 152 -5.78 -4.78 16.01
N TYR A 153 -5.87 -4.98 17.32
CA TYR A 153 -4.80 -5.54 18.13
C TYR A 153 -4.71 -7.05 17.94
N VAL A 154 -3.50 -7.57 17.74
CA VAL A 154 -3.21 -9.01 17.70
C VAL A 154 -2.13 -9.33 18.73
N ALA A 155 -2.38 -10.36 19.54
CA ALA A 155 -1.42 -10.92 20.48
C ALA A 155 -0.85 -12.24 19.90
N PRO A 156 0.43 -12.56 20.19
CA PRO A 156 0.97 -13.87 19.85
C PRO A 156 0.32 -14.97 20.71
N PRO A 157 0.24 -16.22 20.22
CA PRO A 157 -0.32 -17.33 21.00
C PRO A 157 0.57 -17.74 22.18
N SER A 158 1.86 -17.41 22.14
CA SER A 158 2.83 -17.67 23.20
C SER A 158 4.03 -16.74 23.08
N LEU A 159 4.73 -16.49 24.19
CA LEU A 159 5.98 -15.72 24.18
C LEU A 159 7.13 -16.61 23.69
N GLN A 160 7.75 -16.21 22.58
CA GLN A 160 8.92 -16.90 22.03
C GLN A 160 10.17 -16.59 22.87
N ILE A 161 11.11 -17.55 22.93
CA ILE A 161 12.46 -17.25 23.43
C ILE A 161 13.15 -16.40 22.37
N ILE A 162 13.61 -15.22 22.77
CA ILE A 162 14.26 -14.26 21.88
C ILE A 162 15.72 -14.09 22.29
N SER A 163 16.59 -13.97 21.29
CA SER A 163 17.99 -13.56 21.47
C SER A 163 18.13 -12.19 20.81
N LEU A 164 18.28 -11.16 21.63
CA LEU A 164 18.42 -9.77 21.17
C LEU A 164 19.83 -9.28 21.44
N ASN A 165 20.42 -8.68 20.41
CA ASN A 165 21.63 -7.85 20.50
C ASN A 165 21.60 -6.88 19.32
N GLU A 166 20.70 -5.90 19.42
CA GLU A 166 20.45 -4.94 18.35
C GLU A 166 20.42 -3.51 18.88
N VAL A 167 20.90 -2.58 18.07
CA VAL A 167 20.73 -1.14 18.27
C VAL A 167 19.78 -0.66 17.19
N GLN A 168 18.74 0.07 17.59
CA GLN A 168 17.80 0.68 16.66
C GLN A 168 17.74 2.18 16.89
N GLU A 169 17.51 2.90 15.80
CA GLU A 169 17.16 4.31 15.78
C GLU A 169 16.17 4.52 14.62
N PRO A 170 15.28 5.53 14.70
CA PRO A 170 14.42 5.83 13.57
C PRO A 170 15.23 6.35 12.39
N PHE A 171 14.88 5.91 11.17
CA PHE A 171 15.46 6.44 9.94
C PHE A 171 15.11 7.91 9.74
N PHE A 172 13.82 8.26 9.82
CA PHE A 172 13.39 9.66 9.82
C PHE A 172 13.30 10.17 11.26
N THR A 173 14.01 11.27 11.53
CA THR A 173 14.07 11.91 12.86
C THR A 173 12.68 12.32 13.33
N VAL A 174 11.81 12.69 12.40
CA VAL A 174 10.43 13.05 12.70
C VAL A 174 9.49 12.26 11.81
N ARG A 175 8.48 11.65 12.44
CA ARG A 175 7.53 10.71 11.85
C ARG A 175 6.15 11.15 12.30
N ASP A 176 5.44 11.85 11.43
CA ASP A 176 4.15 12.45 11.77
C ASP A 176 3.07 11.92 10.84
N MET A 177 1.98 11.47 11.44
CA MET A 177 0.74 11.23 10.72
C MET A 177 -0.18 12.37 11.12
N ARG A 178 -0.25 13.37 10.25
CA ARG A 178 -1.24 14.42 10.40
C ARG A 178 -2.57 13.84 9.99
N SER A 179 -3.37 13.38 10.96
CA SER A 179 -4.81 13.36 10.73
C SER A 179 -5.17 14.78 10.33
N ALA A 180 -5.70 15.01 9.13
CA ALA A 180 -5.99 16.34 8.61
C ALA A 180 -6.92 17.06 9.58
N ILE A 181 -6.34 17.69 10.60
CA ILE A 181 -6.96 18.22 11.81
C ILE A 181 -7.48 17.10 12.74
N GLY A 182 -7.06 17.09 14.02
CA GLY A 182 -7.65 16.24 15.08
C GLY A 182 -9.17 16.44 15.28
N GLU A 183 -9.78 17.34 14.51
CA GLU A 183 -11.20 17.52 14.31
C GLU A 183 -11.87 16.39 13.50
N LEU A 184 -11.16 15.64 12.66
CA LEU A 184 -11.79 14.59 11.83
C LEU A 184 -12.20 13.35 12.60
N ILE A 185 -11.54 13.12 13.73
CA ILE A 185 -11.71 11.91 14.52
C ILE A 185 -13.14 11.89 15.07
N GLY A 186 -13.93 10.95 14.56
CA GLY A 186 -15.28 10.68 15.03
C GLY A 186 -15.30 9.83 16.29
N GLY A 187 -16.49 9.43 16.73
CA GLY A 187 -16.64 8.49 17.85
C GLY A 187 -16.34 9.09 19.23
N ALA A 188 -16.68 8.34 20.28
CA ALA A 188 -16.43 8.77 21.66
C ALA A 188 -14.98 8.51 22.08
N ASN A 189 -14.34 7.50 21.48
CA ASN A 189 -13.04 7.00 21.90
C ASN A 189 -11.91 7.34 20.92
N GLY A 190 -12.21 7.96 19.78
CA GLY A 190 -11.27 8.09 18.67
C GLY A 190 -9.94 8.76 19.03
N ILE A 191 -9.96 9.84 19.83
CA ILE A 191 -8.72 10.52 20.25
C ILE A 191 -7.85 9.57 21.07
N ALA A 192 -8.45 8.77 21.97
CA ALA A 192 -7.73 7.83 22.80
C ALA A 192 -7.14 6.67 21.99
N TYR A 193 -7.91 6.13 21.04
CA TYR A 193 -7.46 5.08 20.12
C TYR A 193 -6.30 5.57 19.23
N GLN A 194 -6.44 6.76 18.66
CA GLN A 194 -5.41 7.39 17.84
C GLN A 194 -4.11 7.64 18.62
N SER A 195 -4.25 8.20 19.83
CA SER A 195 -3.14 8.45 20.76
C SER A 195 -2.38 7.17 21.10
N ALA A 196 -3.10 6.09 21.42
CA ALA A 196 -2.49 4.80 21.70
C ALA A 196 -1.77 4.21 20.48
N TRP A 197 -2.37 4.31 19.29
CA TRP A 197 -1.81 3.80 18.05
C TRP A 197 -0.50 4.53 17.67
N LEU A 198 -0.45 5.86 17.80
CA LEU A 198 0.76 6.65 17.55
C LEU A 198 1.92 6.24 18.47
N LYS A 199 1.63 5.93 19.74
CA LYS A 199 2.65 5.45 20.70
C LYS A 199 3.15 4.06 20.32
N ARG A 200 2.22 3.12 20.09
CA ARG A 200 2.49 1.71 19.76
C ARG A 200 3.25 1.51 18.45
N ASN A 201 3.03 2.39 17.48
CA ASN A 201 3.75 2.36 16.20
C ASN A 201 4.93 3.36 16.14
N ARG A 202 5.43 3.81 17.30
CA ARG A 202 6.64 4.65 17.44
C ARG A 202 6.59 5.95 16.61
N MET A 203 5.40 6.53 16.49
CA MET A 203 5.15 7.79 15.77
C MET A 203 5.09 9.02 16.70
N SER A 204 5.16 8.83 18.01
CA SER A 204 5.16 9.96 18.97
C SER A 204 6.56 10.22 19.53
N SER A 205 7.10 11.38 19.15
CA SER A 205 8.37 11.93 19.63
C SER A 205 8.19 12.78 20.90
N ASP A 206 9.28 13.21 21.51
CA ASP A 206 9.34 14.28 22.53
C ASP A 206 9.84 15.62 21.97
N MET A 207 10.02 15.72 20.64
CA MET A 207 10.46 16.92 19.93
C MET A 207 9.45 17.38 18.86
N GLU A 208 9.25 18.70 18.74
CA GLU A 208 8.42 19.31 17.69
C GLU A 208 9.29 19.99 16.63
N TYR A 209 9.29 19.43 15.42
CA TYR A 209 9.79 20.08 14.20
C TYR A 209 8.60 20.60 13.38
N ALA A 210 8.02 21.70 13.86
CA ALA A 210 6.91 22.37 13.21
C ALA A 210 7.29 22.85 11.81
N ALA A 211 6.55 22.43 10.78
CA ALA A 211 6.53 23.00 9.44
C ALA A 211 5.06 23.08 8.97
N ARG A 212 4.52 24.29 8.85
CA ARG A 212 3.11 24.58 8.56
C ARG A 212 2.91 26.05 8.19
N HIS A 213 1.77 26.38 7.59
CA HIS A 213 1.36 27.77 7.34
C HIS A 213 1.35 28.58 8.63
N SER A 214 2.07 29.71 8.65
CA SER A 214 2.25 30.50 9.88
C SER A 214 2.21 32.01 9.66
N TRP A 215 2.35 32.50 8.43
CA TRP A 215 2.21 33.94 8.14
C TRP A 215 0.92 34.54 8.69
N PRO A 216 -0.26 33.89 8.64
CA PRO A 216 -1.46 34.45 9.28
C PRO A 216 -1.31 34.78 10.77
N ASN A 217 -0.38 34.14 11.48
CA ASN A 217 -0.15 34.35 12.92
C ASN A 217 0.70 35.59 13.23
N PHE A 218 1.51 36.08 12.28
CA PHE A 218 2.43 37.21 12.52
C PHE A 218 2.39 38.28 11.43
N ALA A 219 2.00 37.94 10.23
CA ALA A 219 1.90 38.79 9.04
C ALA A 219 0.51 38.67 8.40
N SER A 220 -0.54 38.85 9.21
CA SER A 220 -1.89 39.02 8.65
C SER A 220 -1.91 40.30 7.79
N LYS A 221 -2.52 40.22 6.61
CA LYS A 221 -2.53 41.32 5.62
C LYS A 221 -3.11 42.61 6.22
N THR A 222 -4.16 42.47 7.02
CA THR A 222 -4.83 43.58 7.72
C THR A 222 -3.90 44.26 8.72
N ASP A 223 -3.23 43.50 9.59
CA ASP A 223 -2.39 44.08 10.65
C ASP A 223 -1.11 44.69 10.08
N VAL A 224 -0.56 44.08 9.02
CA VAL A 224 0.63 44.60 8.34
C VAL A 224 0.28 45.91 7.63
N ALA A 225 -0.81 45.96 6.87
CA ALA A 225 -1.26 47.18 6.19
C ALA A 225 -1.59 48.33 7.17
N ALA A 226 -2.15 48.00 8.34
CA ALA A 226 -2.43 48.99 9.38
C ALA A 226 -1.15 49.60 9.99
N GLN A 227 -0.06 48.83 10.02
CA GLN A 227 1.24 49.31 10.51
C GLN A 227 2.00 50.10 9.43
N ASP A 228 1.98 49.60 8.19
CA ASP A 228 2.51 50.29 7.03
C ASP A 228 1.79 49.81 5.76
N PRO A 229 0.99 50.67 5.10
CA PRO A 229 0.31 50.33 3.85
C PRO A 229 1.25 49.88 2.73
N ALA A 230 2.52 50.32 2.73
CA ALA A 230 3.51 49.90 1.74
C ALA A 230 4.07 48.49 1.99
N ALA A 231 3.73 47.85 3.11
CA ALA A 231 4.17 46.50 3.47
C ALA A 231 3.25 45.40 2.93
N VAL A 232 2.23 45.75 2.16
CA VAL A 232 1.34 44.82 1.45
C VAL A 232 1.23 45.20 -0.03
N CYS A 233 0.89 44.23 -0.86
CA CYS A 233 0.33 44.49 -2.19
C CYS A 233 -1.20 44.52 -2.11
N TYR A 234 -1.84 45.14 -3.10
CA TYR A 234 -3.29 45.35 -3.17
C TYR A 234 -3.89 44.69 -4.39
N LYS A 235 -5.18 44.33 -4.27
CA LYS A 235 -6.00 43.92 -5.42
C LYS A 235 -6.14 45.05 -6.44
N PRO A 236 -6.65 44.77 -7.66
CA PRO A 236 -6.91 45.81 -8.68
C PRO A 236 -7.82 46.96 -8.22
N ASP A 237 -8.58 46.78 -7.13
CA ASP A 237 -9.37 47.86 -6.52
C ASP A 237 -8.52 48.93 -5.81
N GLY A 238 -7.23 48.68 -5.59
CA GLY A 238 -6.29 49.57 -4.92
C GLY A 238 -6.55 49.80 -3.43
N ILE A 239 -7.51 49.09 -2.84
CA ILE A 239 -7.97 49.32 -1.45
C ILE A 239 -7.86 48.03 -0.63
N THR A 240 -8.12 46.87 -1.22
CA THR A 240 -8.15 45.59 -0.51
C THR A 240 -6.75 44.97 -0.46
N PRO A 241 -6.13 44.79 0.73
CA PRO A 241 -4.84 44.13 0.85
C PRO A 241 -4.89 42.69 0.32
N GLN A 242 -3.98 42.36 -0.60
CA GLN A 242 -3.92 41.06 -1.27
C GLN A 242 -2.88 40.13 -0.64
N GLN A 243 -1.70 40.62 -0.26
CA GLN A 243 -0.68 39.82 0.45
C GLN A 243 0.33 40.71 1.18
N SER A 244 0.91 40.20 2.26
CA SER A 244 2.06 40.84 2.92
C SER A 244 3.35 40.65 2.12
N LEU A 245 4.16 41.71 2.02
CA LEU A 245 5.44 41.69 1.31
C LEU A 245 6.55 41.18 2.25
N PRO A 246 7.07 39.95 2.06
CA PRO A 246 7.97 39.30 3.02
C PRO A 246 9.35 39.96 3.13
N ASP A 247 9.74 40.75 2.13
CA ASP A 247 10.95 41.55 2.06
C ASP A 247 10.80 42.93 2.72
N HIS A 248 9.59 43.32 3.14
CA HIS A 248 9.38 44.57 3.84
C HIS A 248 9.80 44.48 5.32
N SER A 249 10.46 45.53 5.83
CA SER A 249 11.02 45.55 7.19
C SER A 249 9.98 45.29 8.29
N VAL A 250 8.73 45.75 8.10
CA VAL A 250 7.60 45.45 9.00
C VAL A 250 7.34 43.95 9.11
N VAL A 251 7.30 43.23 7.98
CA VAL A 251 7.02 41.79 7.96
C VAL A 251 8.19 41.01 8.55
N ILE A 252 9.43 41.37 8.19
CA ILE A 252 10.65 40.78 8.76
C ILE A 252 10.65 40.93 10.28
N ASN A 253 10.45 42.14 10.81
CA ASN A 253 10.44 42.39 12.26
C ASN A 253 9.34 41.60 12.99
N ARG A 254 8.16 41.46 12.38
CA ARG A 254 7.06 40.66 12.94
C ARG A 254 7.41 39.17 12.97
N ALA A 255 8.06 38.65 11.92
CA ALA A 255 8.54 37.27 11.88
C ALA A 255 9.62 37.00 12.95
N LEU A 256 10.58 37.91 13.13
CA LEU A 256 11.61 37.81 14.17
C LEU A 256 11.00 37.78 15.57
N ASN A 257 10.04 38.67 15.85
CA ASN A 257 9.35 38.71 17.14
C ASN A 257 8.47 37.47 17.38
N TYR A 258 7.81 36.98 16.35
CA TYR A 258 7.08 35.71 16.40
C TYR A 258 8.02 34.55 16.79
N ALA A 259 9.20 34.46 16.17
CA ALA A 259 10.18 33.43 16.49
C ALA A 259 10.74 33.53 17.92
N ARG A 260 11.03 34.75 18.41
CA ARG A 260 11.41 34.95 19.82
C ARG A 260 10.33 34.49 20.77
N ASN A 261 9.07 34.88 20.54
CA ASN A 261 7.95 34.45 21.37
C ASN A 261 7.75 32.94 21.33
N TRP A 262 7.95 32.33 20.15
CA TRP A 262 7.85 30.88 19.95
C TRP A 262 8.83 30.11 20.85
N PHE A 263 10.10 30.53 20.91
CA PHE A 263 11.14 29.84 21.67
C PHE A 263 11.29 30.31 23.13
N ASN A 264 10.80 31.49 23.49
CA ASN A 264 10.65 31.90 24.89
C ASN A 264 9.65 31.01 25.66
N SER A 265 8.78 30.29 24.94
CA SER A 265 7.95 29.22 25.46
C SER A 265 8.44 27.89 24.85
N PRO A 266 9.51 27.28 25.37
CA PRO A 266 10.30 26.26 24.66
C PRO A 266 9.58 24.92 24.45
N THR A 267 8.42 24.73 25.08
CA THR A 267 7.62 23.52 24.98
C THR A 267 6.24 23.79 24.39
N SER A 268 5.62 22.73 23.87
CA SER A 268 4.22 22.66 23.46
C SER A 268 3.60 21.36 23.99
N THR A 269 2.27 21.24 23.91
CA THR A 269 1.57 19.99 24.23
C THR A 269 0.96 19.43 22.96
N ASP A 270 1.30 18.18 22.64
CA ASP A 270 0.70 17.45 21.54
C ASP A 270 -0.79 17.23 21.79
N THR A 271 -1.63 17.55 20.81
CA THR A 271 -3.09 17.59 21.01
C THR A 271 -3.71 16.20 21.13
N LEU A 272 -3.10 15.16 20.54
CA LEU A 272 -3.61 13.78 20.54
C LEU A 272 -3.01 12.97 21.68
N THR A 273 -1.68 12.97 21.77
CA THR A 273 -0.93 12.17 22.74
C THR A 273 -0.86 12.79 24.13
N LYS A 274 -1.16 14.11 24.22
CA LYS A 274 -1.04 14.96 25.42
C LYS A 274 0.38 15.05 25.98
N GLN A 275 1.38 14.70 25.16
CA GLN A 275 2.78 14.73 25.55
C GLN A 275 3.35 16.13 25.46
N THR A 276 4.27 16.46 26.36
CA THR A 276 5.02 17.70 26.29
C THR A 276 6.15 17.53 25.26
N LEU A 277 6.16 18.39 24.24
CA LEU A 277 7.17 18.39 23.18
C LEU A 277 8.13 19.57 23.35
N THR A 278 9.41 19.35 23.09
CA THR A 278 10.40 20.43 23.00
C THR A 278 10.44 20.99 21.59
N LYS A 279 10.21 22.29 21.42
CA LYS A 279 10.22 22.96 20.11
C LYS A 279 11.64 22.99 19.53
N GLN A 280 11.82 22.46 18.33
CA GLN A 280 13.09 22.47 17.60
C GLN A 280 13.09 23.42 16.41
N SER A 281 11.93 23.64 15.78
CA SER A 281 11.77 24.61 14.69
C SER A 281 10.62 25.59 14.90
N VAL A 282 10.69 26.74 14.24
CA VAL A 282 9.61 27.72 14.13
C VAL A 282 9.16 27.82 12.66
N PRO A 283 7.85 27.66 12.36
CA PRO A 283 7.37 27.73 10.98
C PRO A 283 7.29 29.16 10.47
N ILE A 284 7.77 29.40 9.24
CA ILE A 284 7.77 30.70 8.53
C ILE A 284 7.11 30.54 7.14
N SER A 285 6.13 29.64 7.01
CA SER A 285 5.50 29.36 5.71
C SER A 285 4.33 30.31 5.40
N PRO A 286 4.13 30.70 4.12
CA PRO A 286 3.02 31.53 3.66
C PRO A 286 1.64 30.96 4.01
N PRO A 287 0.54 31.72 3.84
CA PRO A 287 -0.82 31.17 3.93
C PRO A 287 -1.06 30.14 2.81
N ASP A 288 -2.04 29.27 3.00
CA ASP A 288 -2.55 28.42 1.93
C ASP A 288 -3.49 29.21 0.99
N GLY A 289 -3.56 28.81 -0.29
CA GLY A 289 -4.43 29.42 -1.30
C GLY A 289 -3.72 29.78 -2.62
N ASN A 290 -4.48 29.78 -3.72
CA ASN A 290 -3.94 29.95 -5.07
C ASN A 290 -4.04 31.39 -5.62
N THR A 291 -4.94 32.21 -5.08
CA THR A 291 -5.22 33.59 -5.55
C THR A 291 -4.83 34.63 -4.50
N ILE A 292 -3.80 34.32 -3.71
CA ILE A 292 -3.39 35.11 -2.55
C ILE A 292 -2.09 35.88 -2.78
N TRP A 293 -1.48 35.80 -3.97
CA TRP A 293 -0.17 36.39 -4.26
C TRP A 293 -0.33 37.76 -4.90
N CYS A 294 0.74 38.55 -4.89
CA CYS A 294 0.72 39.89 -5.45
C CYS A 294 0.65 39.86 -6.97
N ASP A 295 -0.20 40.70 -7.57
CA ASP A 295 -0.37 40.81 -9.03
C ASP A 295 0.95 41.20 -9.72
N GLU A 296 1.86 41.89 -9.03
CA GLU A 296 3.20 42.22 -9.53
C GLU A 296 4.12 41.00 -9.69
N TRP A 297 3.75 39.85 -9.11
CA TRP A 297 4.46 38.58 -9.29
C TRP A 297 3.77 37.68 -10.32
N GLN A 298 2.70 38.16 -10.94
CA GLN A 298 1.98 37.47 -11.99
C GLN A 298 2.83 37.40 -13.27
N VAL A 299 2.75 36.28 -13.98
CA VAL A 299 3.39 36.06 -15.28
C VAL A 299 2.37 35.87 -16.39
N ASP A 300 1.21 35.25 -16.12
CA ASP A 300 0.15 35.04 -17.12
C ASP A 300 -1.24 34.87 -16.46
N VAL A 301 -2.28 34.62 -17.27
CA VAL A 301 -3.59 34.13 -16.85
C VAL A 301 -3.77 32.74 -17.48
N ASP A 302 -4.10 31.74 -16.67
CA ASP A 302 -4.28 30.38 -17.16
C ASP A 302 -5.56 30.24 -18.01
N LYS A 303 -5.71 29.07 -18.64
CA LYS A 303 -6.82 28.74 -19.55
C LYS A 303 -8.21 28.75 -18.89
N ASP A 304 -8.27 28.66 -17.57
CA ASP A 304 -9.51 28.64 -16.79
C ASP A 304 -9.85 30.04 -16.24
N GLY A 305 -8.99 31.03 -16.52
CA GLY A 305 -9.14 32.42 -16.11
C GLY A 305 -8.50 32.73 -14.76
N ASP A 306 -7.73 31.80 -14.18
CA ASP A 306 -7.03 31.98 -12.92
C ASP A 306 -5.67 32.67 -13.13
N LEU A 307 -5.22 33.46 -12.16
CA LEU A 307 -3.94 34.19 -12.24
C LEU A 307 -2.76 33.21 -12.06
N ASP A 308 -1.77 33.27 -12.97
CA ASP A 308 -0.53 32.48 -12.92
C ASP A 308 0.66 33.33 -12.44
N TYR A 309 1.42 32.84 -11.46
CA TYR A 309 2.47 33.58 -10.76
C TYR A 309 3.86 32.97 -10.96
N SER A 310 4.91 33.80 -10.88
CA SER A 310 6.28 33.31 -10.97
C SER A 310 6.67 32.52 -9.73
N ALA A 311 6.67 31.19 -9.86
CA ALA A 311 7.05 30.29 -8.77
C ALA A 311 8.45 30.57 -8.21
N GLN A 312 9.41 30.98 -9.05
CA GLN A 312 10.75 31.33 -8.60
C GLN A 312 10.76 32.61 -7.75
N VAL A 313 10.03 33.65 -8.14
CA VAL A 313 9.96 34.90 -7.36
C VAL A 313 9.31 34.66 -6.00
N ILE A 314 8.23 33.88 -5.95
CA ILE A 314 7.56 33.54 -4.69
C ILE A 314 8.45 32.66 -3.81
N THR A 315 9.15 31.68 -4.39
CA THR A 315 10.19 30.91 -3.70
C THR A 315 11.23 31.84 -3.09
N ASP A 316 11.89 32.70 -3.89
CA ASP A 316 12.99 33.52 -3.41
C ASP A 316 12.55 34.44 -2.26
N LYS A 317 11.36 35.05 -2.38
CA LYS A 317 10.77 35.92 -1.35
C LYS A 317 10.44 35.18 -0.06
N THR A 318 9.83 33.99 -0.18
CA THR A 318 9.43 33.17 0.98
C THR A 318 10.65 32.66 1.74
N PHE A 319 11.64 32.15 1.00
CA PHE A 319 12.86 31.62 1.58
C PHE A 319 13.75 32.73 2.13
N ALA A 320 13.76 33.94 1.56
CA ALA A 320 14.54 35.06 2.08
C ALA A 320 14.07 35.48 3.48
N LEU A 321 12.76 35.58 3.71
CA LEU A 321 12.20 35.85 5.04
C LEU A 321 12.56 34.75 6.05
N THR A 322 12.48 33.49 5.62
CA THR A 322 12.89 32.34 6.45
C THR A 322 14.38 32.43 6.81
N ASN A 323 15.22 32.86 5.86
CA ASN A 323 16.66 33.02 6.05
C ASN A 323 17.00 34.12 7.06
N GLU A 324 16.27 35.24 7.06
CA GLU A 324 16.43 36.29 8.07
C GLU A 324 16.10 35.80 9.49
N VAL A 325 15.06 34.97 9.62
CA VAL A 325 14.75 34.31 10.90
C VAL A 325 15.86 33.35 11.30
N ALA A 326 16.37 32.54 10.37
CA ALA A 326 17.45 31.58 10.63
C ALA A 326 18.72 32.27 11.16
N LYS A 327 19.14 33.40 10.56
CA LYS A 327 20.27 34.23 11.02
C LYS A 327 20.11 34.72 12.45
N MET A 328 18.89 35.11 12.84
CA MET A 328 18.60 35.53 14.21
C MET A 328 18.69 34.34 15.18
N LEU A 329 18.10 33.20 14.81
CA LEU A 329 18.11 31.99 15.64
C LEU A 329 19.53 31.49 15.92
N GLN A 330 20.46 31.56 14.96
CA GLN A 330 21.86 31.20 15.22
C GLN A 330 22.50 31.99 16.37
N LYS A 331 22.09 33.25 16.55
CA LYS A 331 22.62 34.16 17.57
C LYS A 331 21.88 34.04 18.90
N GLU A 332 20.55 33.98 18.86
CA GLU A 332 19.69 34.08 20.04
C GLU A 332 19.24 32.70 20.58
N PHE A 333 19.13 31.69 19.71
CA PHE A 333 18.62 30.35 20.03
C PHE A 333 19.41 29.25 19.29
N PRO A 334 20.71 29.07 19.62
CA PRO A 334 21.59 28.14 18.89
C PRO A 334 21.02 26.71 18.90
N GLY A 335 21.10 26.04 17.75
CA GLY A 335 20.55 24.69 17.53
C GLY A 335 19.06 24.65 17.16
N LYS A 336 18.38 25.81 17.06
CA LYS A 336 16.99 25.90 16.58
C LYS A 336 16.91 26.25 15.09
N TYR A 337 15.84 25.77 14.46
CA TYR A 337 15.64 25.89 13.02
C TYR A 337 14.51 26.86 12.66
N ALA A 338 14.68 27.62 11.57
CA ALA A 338 13.57 28.27 10.88
C ALA A 338 13.05 27.31 9.82
N SER A 339 11.77 26.96 9.83
CA SER A 339 11.22 25.98 8.91
C SER A 339 10.28 26.59 7.88
N VAL A 340 10.27 25.99 6.70
CA VAL A 340 9.47 26.46 5.56
C VAL A 340 8.98 25.27 4.74
N LEU A 341 7.73 25.33 4.29
CA LEU A 341 7.22 24.40 3.30
C LEU A 341 7.88 24.73 1.93
N SER A 342 8.04 23.73 1.08
CA SER A 342 8.24 23.93 -0.35
C SER A 342 6.99 23.36 -1.02
N TYR A 343 6.03 24.24 -1.31
CA TYR A 343 4.63 23.90 -1.56
C TYR A 343 3.98 24.79 -2.61
N SER A 344 3.05 24.21 -3.38
CA SER A 344 2.17 24.89 -4.36
C SER A 344 2.89 25.86 -5.30
N TRP A 345 2.95 27.15 -4.94
CA TRP A 345 3.51 28.28 -5.70
C TRP A 345 4.94 28.69 -5.33
N TYR A 346 5.52 28.11 -4.28
CA TYR A 346 6.94 28.27 -3.93
C TYR A 346 7.70 26.93 -3.87
N PRO A 347 7.54 26.05 -4.88
CA PRO A 347 8.13 24.71 -4.89
C PRO A 347 9.60 24.67 -5.34
N ASN A 348 10.12 25.75 -5.93
CA ASN A 348 11.44 25.75 -6.54
C ASN A 348 12.57 25.89 -5.50
N ILE A 349 13.80 25.62 -5.94
CA ILE A 349 15.01 25.88 -5.18
C ILE A 349 15.31 27.39 -5.24
N PRO A 350 15.57 28.08 -4.11
CA PRO A 350 15.88 29.50 -4.12
C PRO A 350 17.16 29.80 -4.90
N SER A 351 17.23 30.99 -5.49
CA SER A 351 18.36 31.44 -6.32
C SER A 351 19.61 31.86 -5.53
N PHE A 352 19.57 31.70 -4.21
CA PHE A 352 20.61 32.11 -3.26
C PHE A 352 20.81 31.04 -2.17
N ASP A 353 21.94 31.14 -1.46
CA ASP A 353 22.30 30.20 -0.40
C ASP A 353 21.46 30.39 0.87
N LEU A 354 21.09 29.29 1.51
CA LEU A 354 20.35 29.27 2.78
C LEU A 354 21.29 29.09 3.97
N GLU A 355 20.89 29.62 5.12
CA GLU A 355 21.52 29.31 6.40
C GLU A 355 21.33 27.82 6.75
N ASN A 356 22.37 27.18 7.28
CA ASN A 356 22.35 25.73 7.57
C ASN A 356 21.29 25.29 8.60
N ASN A 357 20.77 26.22 9.41
CA ASN A 357 19.66 25.99 10.35
C ASN A 357 18.28 26.31 9.74
N VAL A 358 18.15 26.24 8.42
CA VAL A 358 16.84 26.17 7.75
C VAL A 358 16.38 24.71 7.69
N TYR A 359 15.08 24.51 7.89
CA TYR A 359 14.40 23.22 7.68
C TYR A 359 13.37 23.34 6.57
N VAL A 360 13.59 22.64 5.45
CA VAL A 360 12.69 22.65 4.30
C VAL A 360 11.85 21.37 4.25
N GLN A 361 10.54 21.54 4.32
CA GLN A 361 9.57 20.46 4.17
C GLN A 361 9.01 20.44 2.74
N VAL A 362 9.44 19.49 1.92
CA VAL A 362 9.08 19.37 0.51
C VAL A 362 7.76 18.59 0.36
N THR A 363 6.74 19.22 -0.23
CA THR A 363 5.45 18.56 -0.46
C THR A 363 5.45 17.74 -1.74
N THR A 364 4.71 16.61 -1.75
CA THR A 364 4.51 15.79 -2.96
C THR A 364 3.45 16.34 -3.90
N PHE A 365 2.62 17.27 -3.43
CA PHE A 365 1.64 18.00 -4.24
C PHE A 365 2.10 19.45 -4.45
N THR A 366 2.34 19.83 -5.71
CA THR A 366 2.75 21.18 -6.14
C THR A 366 2.14 21.51 -7.49
N ARG A 367 1.94 22.81 -7.79
CA ARG A 367 1.39 23.27 -9.06
C ARG A 367 2.48 23.65 -10.05
N GLU A 368 3.42 24.51 -9.63
CA GLU A 368 4.29 25.22 -10.57
C GLU A 368 5.78 24.87 -10.43
N THR A 369 6.12 23.61 -10.72
CA THR A 369 7.53 23.23 -10.86
C THR A 369 7.72 22.14 -11.90
N ASN A 370 8.82 22.25 -12.65
CA ASN A 370 9.30 21.19 -13.53
C ASN A 370 10.25 20.22 -12.80
N LEU A 371 10.53 20.47 -11.51
CA LEU A 371 11.44 19.64 -10.72
C LEU A 371 10.68 18.46 -10.09
N SER A 372 11.25 17.27 -10.19
CA SER A 372 10.75 16.10 -9.46
C SER A 372 10.96 16.24 -7.95
N LEU A 373 10.25 15.43 -7.15
CA LEU A 373 10.46 15.36 -5.69
C LEU A 373 11.95 15.11 -5.36
N GLN A 374 12.58 14.17 -6.08
CA GLN A 374 13.99 13.84 -5.90
C GLN A 374 14.91 15.03 -6.19
N GLN A 375 14.67 15.75 -7.30
CA GLN A 375 15.47 16.91 -7.68
C GLN A 375 15.34 18.04 -6.65
N ARG A 376 14.14 18.26 -6.10
CA ARG A 376 13.89 19.26 -5.06
C ARG A 376 14.60 18.90 -3.77
N LEU A 377 14.45 17.66 -3.29
CA LEU A 377 15.14 17.17 -2.09
C LEU A 377 16.66 17.28 -2.24
N GLN A 378 17.22 16.81 -3.36
CA GLN A 378 18.66 16.90 -3.62
C GLN A 378 19.14 18.35 -3.72
N GLY A 379 18.35 19.22 -4.36
CA GLY A 379 18.65 20.64 -4.48
C GLY A 379 18.81 21.31 -3.11
N TYR A 380 17.87 21.07 -2.19
CA TYR A 380 17.98 21.57 -0.82
C TYR A 380 19.09 20.88 -0.02
N LYS A 381 19.26 19.56 -0.15
CA LYS A 381 20.34 18.85 0.57
C LYS A 381 21.73 19.38 0.19
N ASN A 382 21.92 19.73 -1.09
CA ASN A 382 23.15 20.34 -1.59
C ASN A 382 23.41 21.74 -1.00
N MET A 383 22.37 22.43 -0.51
CA MET A 383 22.51 23.70 0.23
C MET A 383 22.86 23.50 1.71
N GLY A 384 22.97 22.27 2.20
CA GLY A 384 23.37 21.99 3.58
C GLY A 384 22.26 22.18 4.63
N VAL A 385 21.00 22.25 4.20
CA VAL A 385 19.83 22.43 5.09
C VAL A 385 19.18 21.10 5.48
N LEU A 386 18.38 21.13 6.55
CA LEU A 386 17.56 19.98 6.94
C LEU A 386 16.38 19.84 5.95
N THR A 387 16.10 18.62 5.51
CA THR A 387 15.11 18.33 4.47
C THR A 387 14.07 17.33 4.94
N GLY A 388 12.83 17.48 4.50
CA GLY A 388 11.73 16.59 4.85
C GLY A 388 10.77 16.36 3.70
N VAL A 389 10.00 15.28 3.75
CA VAL A 389 8.89 15.01 2.82
C VAL A 389 7.55 15.15 3.52
N TYR A 390 6.63 15.87 2.90
CA TYR A 390 5.23 15.95 3.30
C TYR A 390 4.37 15.36 2.18
N ASP A 391 3.83 14.17 2.43
CA ASP A 391 2.96 13.44 1.50
C ASP A 391 1.47 13.49 1.89
N TYR A 392 0.61 13.09 0.96
CA TYR A 392 -0.84 13.13 1.11
C TYR A 392 -1.40 11.71 0.93
N TYR A 393 -1.34 10.90 1.99
CA TYR A 393 -1.86 9.54 1.96
C TYR A 393 -3.37 9.56 1.79
N ASP A 394 -4.03 10.40 2.58
CA ASP A 394 -5.43 10.74 2.40
C ASP A 394 -5.74 12.16 2.88
N VAL A 395 -6.65 12.81 2.16
CA VAL A 395 -7.11 14.18 2.45
C VAL A 395 -8.62 14.20 2.24
N TRP A 396 -9.38 14.12 3.33
CA TRP A 396 -10.83 13.97 3.24
C TRP A 396 -11.50 15.04 2.37
N PRO A 397 -11.15 16.34 2.41
CA PRO A 397 -11.75 17.33 1.52
C PRO A 397 -11.65 17.01 0.01
N TRP A 398 -10.63 16.22 -0.39
CA TRP A 398 -10.41 15.81 -1.78
C TRP A 398 -11.05 14.44 -2.07
N TRP A 399 -10.88 13.50 -1.13
CA TRP A 399 -11.22 12.10 -1.36
C TRP A 399 -12.54 11.66 -0.75
N LYS A 400 -13.00 12.28 0.35
CA LYS A 400 -14.28 11.99 1.02
C LYS A 400 -14.55 10.49 1.25
N ASP A 401 -13.54 9.76 1.75
CA ASP A 401 -13.60 8.30 1.98
C ASP A 401 -13.77 7.43 0.71
N ARG A 402 -13.61 8.00 -0.49
CA ARG A 402 -13.59 7.27 -1.76
C ARG A 402 -12.63 6.09 -1.67
N ILE A 403 -13.03 4.99 -2.30
CA ILE A 403 -12.09 3.92 -2.64
C ILE A 403 -10.94 4.54 -3.43
N GLN A 404 -9.71 4.34 -2.94
CA GLN A 404 -8.54 4.97 -3.53
C GLN A 404 -8.37 4.53 -4.99
N PRO A 405 -7.94 5.44 -5.89
CA PRO A 405 -7.73 5.08 -7.28
C PRO A 405 -6.57 4.09 -7.40
N PRO A 406 -6.58 3.27 -8.45
CA PRO A 406 -5.51 2.31 -8.67
C PRO A 406 -4.16 3.01 -8.78
N ARG A 407 -3.11 2.33 -8.29
CA ARG A 407 -1.73 2.82 -8.18
C ARG A 407 -1.49 3.91 -7.12
N LYS A 408 -2.50 4.36 -6.36
CA LYS A 408 -2.29 5.33 -5.27
C LYS A 408 -1.28 4.80 -4.25
N VAL A 409 -1.44 3.55 -3.79
CA VAL A 409 -0.49 2.89 -2.90
C VAL A 409 0.93 2.91 -3.46
N ARG A 410 1.12 2.50 -4.72
CA ARG A 410 2.43 2.54 -5.39
C ARG A 410 3.03 3.94 -5.40
N SER A 411 2.23 4.98 -5.66
CA SER A 411 2.72 6.37 -5.67
C SER A 411 3.23 6.84 -4.30
N LEU A 412 2.54 6.44 -3.22
CA LEU A 412 2.93 6.76 -1.84
C LEU A 412 4.18 5.97 -1.41
N LEU A 413 4.35 4.74 -1.89
CA LEU A 413 5.57 3.97 -1.65
C LEU A 413 6.77 4.54 -2.44
N GLN A 414 6.52 5.08 -3.63
CA GLN A 414 7.56 5.72 -4.43
C GLN A 414 8.09 7.01 -3.78
N SER A 415 7.23 7.80 -3.12
CA SER A 415 7.68 8.97 -2.36
C SER A 415 8.52 8.55 -1.15
N MET A 416 8.14 7.47 -0.44
CA MET A 416 8.94 6.88 0.64
C MET A 416 10.32 6.41 0.16
N GLN A 417 10.37 5.72 -0.97
CA GLN A 417 11.63 5.32 -1.60
C GLN A 417 12.48 6.55 -1.97
N THR A 418 11.88 7.56 -2.58
CA THR A 418 12.57 8.81 -2.94
C THR A 418 13.15 9.53 -1.71
N ALA A 419 12.37 9.62 -0.62
CA ALA A 419 12.82 10.21 0.63
C ALA A 419 14.00 9.44 1.24
N THR A 420 13.95 8.12 1.15
CA THR A 420 15.01 7.22 1.62
C THR A 420 16.28 7.38 0.79
N ASP A 421 16.17 7.35 -0.55
CA ASP A 421 17.32 7.45 -1.47
C ASP A 421 18.02 8.81 -1.42
N THR A 422 17.27 9.86 -1.10
CA THR A 422 17.81 11.22 -0.93
C THR A 422 18.28 11.51 0.49
N ASN A 423 18.14 10.54 1.42
CA ASN A 423 18.46 10.69 2.84
C ASN A 423 17.79 11.95 3.45
N ALA A 424 16.48 12.08 3.20
CA ALA A 424 15.66 13.10 3.84
C ALA A 424 15.60 12.87 5.36
N ASP A 425 15.56 13.94 6.13
CA ASP A 425 15.68 13.90 7.59
C ASP A 425 14.33 13.65 8.29
N THR A 426 13.23 14.03 7.64
CA THR A 426 11.86 13.85 8.16
C THR A 426 10.89 13.32 7.10
N PHE A 427 9.84 12.62 7.54
CA PHE A 427 8.76 12.18 6.67
C PHE A 427 7.41 12.32 7.38
N TYR A 428 6.51 13.10 6.79
CA TYR A 428 5.14 13.31 7.26
C TYR A 428 4.16 12.90 6.19
N PHE A 429 2.98 12.44 6.61
CA PHE A 429 1.85 12.33 5.70
C PHE A 429 0.55 12.79 6.32
N GLU A 430 -0.31 13.36 5.47
CA GLU A 430 -1.71 13.60 5.78
C GLU A 430 -2.54 12.31 5.69
N ALA A 431 -3.45 12.14 6.64
CA ALA A 431 -4.36 11.02 6.78
C ALA A 431 -5.76 11.50 7.23
N SER A 432 -6.79 10.67 7.08
CA SER A 432 -8.13 10.93 7.62
C SER A 432 -8.60 9.80 8.55
N ASP A 433 -9.82 9.92 9.10
CA ASP A 433 -10.43 8.91 9.96
C ASP A 433 -11.06 7.75 9.16
N ASN A 434 -10.37 7.32 8.10
CA ASN A 434 -10.82 6.37 7.09
C ASN A 434 -9.95 5.11 7.06
N TRP A 435 -9.90 4.41 8.19
CA TRP A 435 -9.04 3.24 8.37
C TRP A 435 -9.47 2.04 7.52
N GLY A 436 -10.71 1.98 7.04
CA GLY A 436 -11.19 0.92 6.16
C GLY A 436 -10.34 0.78 4.89
N PRO A 437 -10.28 1.83 4.04
CA PRO A 437 -9.49 1.81 2.80
C PRO A 437 -8.00 2.07 3.04
N SER A 438 -7.66 2.95 4.00
CA SER A 438 -6.31 3.52 4.13
C SER A 438 -5.51 2.96 5.31
N GLY A 439 -6.13 2.27 6.25
CA GLY A 439 -5.50 1.87 7.52
C GLY A 439 -4.25 1.01 7.35
N ARG A 440 -4.24 0.08 6.39
CA ARG A 440 -3.05 -0.76 6.10
C ARG A 440 -1.87 0.10 5.62
N LEU A 441 -2.15 1.19 4.91
CA LEU A 441 -1.13 2.11 4.40
C LEU A 441 -0.58 2.98 5.51
N TYR A 442 -1.43 3.43 6.43
CA TYR A 442 -0.98 4.16 7.62
C TYR A 442 -0.06 3.30 8.47
N TRP A 443 -0.43 2.03 8.67
CA TRP A 443 0.40 1.08 9.38
C TRP A 443 1.73 0.81 8.67
N ILE A 444 1.72 0.47 7.38
CA ILE A 444 2.96 0.27 6.59
C ILE A 444 3.84 1.52 6.63
N GLY A 445 3.25 2.69 6.37
CA GLY A 445 3.95 3.98 6.43
C GLY A 445 4.63 4.19 7.78
N SER A 446 3.94 3.89 8.89
CA SER A 446 4.53 3.99 10.24
C SER A 446 5.76 3.10 10.44
N LYS A 447 5.76 1.90 9.85
CA LYS A 447 6.89 0.96 9.92
C LYS A 447 8.06 1.40 9.06
N LEU A 448 7.78 1.79 7.81
CA LEU A 448 8.79 2.26 6.87
C LEU A 448 9.43 3.58 7.33
N MET A 449 8.68 4.43 8.04
CA MET A 449 9.26 5.65 8.63
C MET A 449 10.25 5.37 9.76
N TRP A 450 10.11 4.23 10.45
CA TRP A 450 11.06 3.79 11.47
C TRP A 450 12.27 3.09 10.82
N ASP A 451 12.01 2.13 9.93
CA ASP A 451 13.02 1.41 9.16
C ASP A 451 12.48 1.15 7.74
N PRO A 452 12.95 1.88 6.72
CA PRO A 452 12.42 1.78 5.35
C PRO A 452 12.75 0.43 4.69
N TYR A 453 13.73 -0.31 5.21
CA TYR A 453 14.19 -1.55 4.61
C TYR A 453 13.66 -2.78 5.33
N GLN A 454 13.29 -2.69 6.61
CA GLN A 454 12.82 -3.82 7.43
C GLN A 454 13.78 -5.02 7.36
N GLY A 455 15.09 -4.77 7.24
CA GLY A 455 16.12 -5.79 7.03
C GLY A 455 16.18 -6.45 5.64
N THR A 456 15.33 -6.05 4.68
CA THR A 456 15.26 -6.62 3.33
C THR A 456 16.18 -5.96 2.29
N GLY A 457 16.68 -4.76 2.58
CA GLY A 457 17.52 -3.96 1.69
C GLY A 457 16.77 -3.17 0.61
N SER A 458 15.43 -3.19 0.57
CA SER A 458 14.61 -2.44 -0.39
C SER A 458 13.25 -2.08 0.18
N VAL A 459 12.71 -0.89 -0.12
CA VAL A 459 11.38 -0.46 0.35
C VAL A 459 10.27 -1.35 -0.21
N ASP A 460 10.37 -1.76 -1.48
CA ASP A 460 9.40 -2.67 -2.11
C ASP A 460 9.33 -4.04 -1.42
N ALA A 461 10.48 -4.63 -1.10
CA ALA A 461 10.56 -5.91 -0.39
C ALA A 461 10.05 -5.77 1.06
N ALA A 462 10.40 -4.68 1.74
CA ALA A 462 9.89 -4.33 3.06
C ALA A 462 8.36 -4.20 3.07
N THR A 463 7.79 -3.52 2.07
CA THR A 463 6.34 -3.36 1.90
C THR A 463 5.67 -4.71 1.71
N THR A 464 6.23 -5.57 0.85
CA THR A 464 5.71 -6.92 0.59
C THR A 464 5.69 -7.75 1.87
N LEU A 465 6.76 -7.69 2.67
CA LEU A 465 6.86 -8.37 3.97
C LEU A 465 5.78 -7.88 4.95
N LEU A 466 5.60 -6.55 5.05
CA LEU A 466 4.61 -5.96 5.94
C LEU A 466 3.17 -6.29 5.52
N LEU A 467 2.88 -6.27 4.22
CA LEU A 467 1.57 -6.68 3.70
C LEU A 467 1.27 -8.15 4.04
N ASP A 468 2.24 -9.06 3.89
CA ASP A 468 2.05 -10.46 4.25
C ASP A 468 1.81 -10.65 5.76
N ASP A 469 2.55 -9.91 6.61
CA ASP A 469 2.32 -9.89 8.06
C ASP A 469 0.90 -9.40 8.39
N PHE A 470 0.45 -8.31 7.78
CA PHE A 470 -0.92 -7.79 7.94
C PHE A 470 -1.96 -8.83 7.54
N TYR A 471 -1.90 -9.38 6.32
CA TYR A 471 -2.90 -10.33 5.85
C TYR A 471 -2.92 -11.61 6.69
N THR A 472 -1.75 -12.12 7.05
CA THR A 472 -1.63 -13.36 7.83
C THR A 472 -2.16 -13.19 9.25
N ASN A 473 -1.76 -12.15 9.96
CA ASN A 473 -2.09 -12.02 11.38
C ASN A 473 -3.45 -11.33 11.63
N ALA A 474 -3.87 -10.39 10.78
CA ALA A 474 -5.17 -9.74 10.94
C ALA A 474 -6.33 -10.67 10.55
N PHE A 475 -6.13 -11.52 9.54
CA PHE A 475 -7.21 -12.32 8.93
C PHE A 475 -7.04 -13.84 8.98
N GLY A 476 -5.86 -14.36 9.34
CA GLY A 476 -5.65 -15.79 9.57
C GLY A 476 -6.15 -16.68 8.42
N PRO A 477 -7.12 -17.58 8.64
CA PRO A 477 -7.70 -18.41 7.57
C PRO A 477 -8.29 -17.63 6.38
N ALA A 478 -8.73 -16.40 6.62
CA ALA A 478 -9.32 -15.51 5.61
C ALA A 478 -8.28 -14.63 4.89
N LYS A 479 -6.97 -14.89 5.05
CA LYS A 479 -5.92 -14.05 4.46
C LYS A 479 -6.01 -13.89 2.95
N GLU A 480 -6.31 -14.97 2.21
CA GLU A 480 -6.32 -14.96 0.75
C GLU A 480 -7.47 -14.10 0.18
N PRO A 481 -8.75 -14.29 0.58
CA PRO A 481 -9.81 -13.39 0.12
C PRO A 481 -9.61 -11.94 0.58
N MET A 482 -9.10 -11.71 1.78
CA MET A 482 -8.83 -10.34 2.24
C MET A 482 -7.68 -9.67 1.48
N LYS A 483 -6.64 -10.43 1.11
CA LYS A 483 -5.59 -9.96 0.21
C LYS A 483 -6.16 -9.59 -1.16
N ARG A 484 -7.00 -10.45 -1.75
CA ARG A 484 -7.66 -10.15 -3.03
C ARG A 484 -8.53 -8.89 -2.94
N TYR A 485 -9.35 -8.75 -1.89
CA TYR A 485 -10.17 -7.56 -1.66
C TYR A 485 -9.33 -6.28 -1.70
N TYR A 486 -8.24 -6.27 -0.94
CA TYR A 486 -7.41 -5.08 -0.75
C TYR A 486 -6.57 -4.76 -2.00
N GLU A 487 -5.92 -5.75 -2.60
CA GLU A 487 -5.10 -5.59 -3.81
C GLU A 487 -5.94 -5.30 -5.06
N ARG A 488 -7.23 -5.70 -5.06
CA ARG A 488 -8.17 -5.34 -6.11
C ARG A 488 -8.30 -3.83 -6.23
N PHE A 489 -8.45 -3.10 -5.12
CA PHE A 489 -8.53 -1.64 -5.17
C PHE A 489 -7.19 -0.96 -5.46
N ASP A 490 -6.07 -1.64 -5.19
CA ASP A 490 -4.74 -1.11 -5.58
C ASP A 490 -4.49 -1.19 -7.08
N THR A 491 -5.15 -2.15 -7.74
CA THR A 491 -4.87 -2.52 -9.12
C THR A 491 -6.08 -2.35 -10.04
N GLN A 492 -7.26 -2.01 -9.56
CA GLN A 492 -8.46 -1.93 -10.40
C GLN A 492 -9.18 -0.60 -10.19
N THR A 493 -9.64 -0.01 -11.28
CA THR A 493 -10.54 1.15 -11.23
C THR A 493 -11.86 0.71 -10.59
N HIS A 494 -12.50 1.60 -9.84
CA HIS A 494 -13.81 1.33 -9.26
C HIS A 494 -14.85 1.07 -10.36
N THR A 495 -15.35 -0.17 -10.41
CA THR A 495 -16.39 -0.67 -11.32
C THR A 495 -17.42 -1.50 -10.58
N ASP A 496 -18.59 -1.72 -11.18
CA ASP A 496 -19.61 -2.63 -10.63
C ASP A 496 -19.05 -4.05 -10.49
N SER A 497 -18.25 -4.50 -11.45
CA SER A 497 -17.56 -5.81 -11.39
C SER A 497 -16.61 -5.89 -10.18
N VAL A 498 -15.80 -4.86 -9.98
CA VAL A 498 -14.85 -4.76 -8.86
C VAL A 498 -15.58 -4.73 -7.53
N MET A 499 -16.65 -3.93 -7.44
CA MET A 499 -17.45 -3.82 -6.23
C MET A 499 -18.15 -5.14 -5.88
N GLY A 500 -18.79 -5.79 -6.86
CA GLY A 500 -19.40 -7.09 -6.66
C GLY A 500 -18.37 -8.16 -6.25
N LEU A 501 -17.18 -8.18 -6.87
CA LEU A 501 -16.11 -9.11 -6.51
C LEU A 501 -15.57 -8.83 -5.10
N ALA A 502 -15.49 -7.56 -4.69
CA ALA A 502 -15.10 -7.20 -3.34
C ALA A 502 -16.11 -7.73 -2.30
N PHE A 503 -17.42 -7.66 -2.56
CA PHE A 503 -18.43 -8.29 -1.69
C PHE A 503 -18.33 -9.82 -1.68
N GLN A 504 -17.99 -10.46 -2.80
CA GLN A 504 -17.74 -11.90 -2.84
C GLN A 504 -16.50 -12.28 -2.02
N ASP A 505 -15.41 -11.53 -2.15
CA ASP A 505 -14.18 -11.70 -1.36
C ASP A 505 -14.49 -11.57 0.15
N LEU A 506 -15.29 -10.56 0.57
CA LEU A 506 -15.71 -10.38 1.97
C LEU A 506 -16.59 -11.53 2.47
N ASN A 507 -17.52 -12.03 1.65
CA ASN A 507 -18.39 -13.16 2.02
C ASN A 507 -17.61 -14.48 2.17
N GLU A 508 -16.66 -14.75 1.27
CA GLU A 508 -15.73 -15.88 1.39
C GLU A 508 -14.88 -15.73 2.67
N ALA A 509 -14.34 -14.54 2.94
CA ALA A 509 -13.55 -14.26 4.13
C ALA A 509 -14.32 -14.55 5.42
N LEU A 510 -15.59 -14.09 5.52
CA LEU A 510 -16.45 -14.35 6.68
C LEU A 510 -16.70 -15.85 6.91
N THR A 511 -16.84 -16.61 5.82
CA THR A 511 -17.03 -18.06 5.86
C THR A 511 -15.76 -18.76 6.36
N LEU A 512 -14.59 -18.40 5.82
CA LEU A 512 -13.30 -18.96 6.23
C LEU A 512 -12.90 -18.59 7.66
N ALA A 513 -13.32 -17.41 8.13
CA ALA A 513 -13.15 -16.96 9.50
C ALA A 513 -14.13 -17.61 10.49
N GLY A 514 -14.94 -18.59 10.05
CA GLY A 514 -15.86 -19.34 10.92
C GLY A 514 -15.17 -19.88 12.17
N GLY A 515 -15.75 -19.60 13.34
CA GLY A 515 -15.17 -19.98 14.64
C GLY A 515 -14.08 -19.04 15.18
N ARG A 516 -13.82 -17.91 14.51
CA ARG A 516 -12.85 -16.88 14.90
C ARG A 516 -13.52 -15.49 14.97
N PRO A 517 -14.31 -15.19 16.01
CA PRO A 517 -15.12 -13.96 16.08
C PRO A 517 -14.29 -12.69 15.95
N GLU A 518 -13.07 -12.68 16.48
CA GLU A 518 -12.15 -11.54 16.37
C GLU A 518 -11.71 -11.24 14.93
N ILE A 519 -11.64 -12.26 14.07
CA ILE A 519 -11.35 -12.10 12.65
C ILE A 519 -12.62 -11.68 11.90
N GLN A 520 -13.77 -12.28 12.23
CA GLN A 520 -15.06 -11.92 11.64
C GLN A 520 -15.40 -10.44 11.89
N ASP A 521 -15.14 -9.93 13.10
CA ASP A 521 -15.36 -8.53 13.44
C ASP A 521 -14.50 -7.58 12.59
N ARG A 522 -13.22 -7.90 12.36
CA ARG A 522 -12.36 -7.10 11.46
C ARG A 522 -12.88 -7.11 10.03
N ILE A 523 -13.36 -8.25 9.54
CA ILE A 523 -13.94 -8.35 8.20
C ILE A 523 -15.23 -7.52 8.11
N TRP A 524 -16.07 -7.54 9.15
CA TRP A 524 -17.25 -6.67 9.22
C TRP A 524 -16.90 -5.19 9.17
N PHE A 525 -15.81 -4.79 9.83
CA PHE A 525 -15.37 -3.40 9.83
C PHE A 525 -14.97 -2.96 8.42
N VAL A 526 -14.19 -3.78 7.72
CA VAL A 526 -13.84 -3.54 6.32
C VAL A 526 -15.11 -3.48 5.45
N PHE A 527 -16.03 -4.42 5.64
CA PHE A 527 -17.32 -4.45 4.95
C PHE A 527 -18.12 -3.15 5.14
N TYR A 528 -18.15 -2.56 6.34
CA TYR A 528 -18.91 -1.33 6.57
C TYR A 528 -18.41 -0.16 5.70
N HIS A 529 -17.10 -0.05 5.46
CA HIS A 529 -16.60 0.94 4.49
C HIS A 529 -17.06 0.62 3.07
N THR A 530 -16.92 -0.63 2.63
CA THR A 530 -17.34 -1.06 1.28
C THR A 530 -18.83 -0.81 1.05
N TYR A 531 -19.65 -1.18 2.04
CA TYR A 531 -21.10 -1.01 2.01
C TYR A 531 -21.49 0.47 2.01
N PHE A 532 -20.86 1.30 2.85
CA PHE A 532 -21.06 2.75 2.85
C PHE A 532 -20.81 3.34 1.47
N TRP A 533 -19.67 3.00 0.87
CA TRP A 533 -19.29 3.55 -0.43
C TRP A 533 -20.20 3.06 -1.56
N TRP A 534 -20.59 1.79 -1.54
CA TRP A 534 -21.55 1.25 -2.49
C TRP A 534 -22.93 1.93 -2.36
N LYS A 535 -23.41 2.15 -1.15
CA LYS A 535 -24.75 2.71 -0.91
C LYS A 535 -24.85 4.21 -1.11
N TRP A 536 -23.86 4.97 -0.67
CA TRP A 536 -23.95 6.43 -0.60
C TRP A 536 -22.78 7.15 -1.27
N GLY A 537 -21.90 6.44 -1.97
CA GLY A 537 -20.76 7.02 -2.68
C GLY A 537 -21.18 8.17 -3.60
N ASP A 538 -22.21 7.96 -4.42
CA ASP A 538 -22.75 8.99 -5.32
C ASP A 538 -23.23 10.24 -4.55
N ASN A 539 -23.88 10.07 -3.40
CA ASN A 539 -24.32 11.19 -2.57
C ASN A 539 -23.14 11.98 -1.99
N VAL A 540 -22.11 11.27 -1.55
CA VAL A 540 -20.85 11.87 -1.10
C VAL A 540 -20.14 12.63 -2.25
N GLU A 541 -20.28 12.14 -3.49
CA GLU A 541 -19.82 12.82 -4.69
C GLU A 541 -20.71 14.01 -5.14
N GLY A 542 -21.85 14.21 -4.50
CA GLY A 542 -22.74 15.36 -4.71
C GLY A 542 -24.07 15.03 -5.39
N ALA A 543 -24.38 13.75 -5.64
CA ALA A 543 -25.70 13.35 -6.11
C ALA A 543 -26.77 13.60 -5.03
N ALA A 544 -27.95 14.04 -5.45
CA ALA A 544 -29.07 14.22 -4.53
C ALA A 544 -29.51 12.87 -3.93
N PHE A 545 -29.88 12.87 -2.65
CA PHE A 545 -30.57 11.73 -2.04
C PHE A 545 -31.92 11.50 -2.72
N SER A 546 -32.28 10.24 -2.92
CA SER A 546 -33.59 9.83 -3.46
C SER A 546 -34.76 10.26 -2.57
N GLY A 547 -34.51 10.47 -1.28
CA GLY A 547 -35.45 11.04 -0.33
C GLY A 547 -34.94 11.08 1.10
N VAL A 548 -35.76 11.60 2.00
CA VAL A 548 -35.42 11.80 3.41
C VAL A 548 -35.07 10.51 4.15
N GLU A 549 -35.70 9.38 3.79
CA GLU A 549 -35.46 8.09 4.46
C GLU A 549 -34.08 7.52 4.13
N GLU A 550 -33.56 7.74 2.92
CA GLU A 550 -32.20 7.36 2.55
C GLU A 550 -31.16 8.18 3.33
N ALA A 551 -31.38 9.49 3.44
CA ALA A 551 -30.54 10.37 4.25
C ALA A 551 -30.57 9.99 5.74
N LYS A 552 -31.74 9.61 6.29
CA LYS A 552 -31.85 9.08 7.66
C LYS A 552 -31.10 7.75 7.83
N ALA A 553 -31.15 6.87 6.83
CA ALA A 553 -30.43 5.60 6.85
C ALA A 553 -28.91 5.83 6.89
N MET A 554 -28.39 6.73 6.05
CA MET A 554 -26.96 7.11 6.07
C MET A 554 -26.57 7.73 7.41
N GLN A 555 -27.35 8.69 7.95
CA GLN A 555 -27.08 9.31 9.25
C GLN A 555 -27.03 8.27 10.38
N THR A 556 -27.97 7.33 10.40
CA THR A 556 -28.02 6.25 11.39
C THR A 556 -26.81 5.33 11.25
N PHE A 557 -26.48 4.91 10.02
CA PHE A 557 -25.31 4.06 9.74
C PHE A 557 -24.01 4.71 10.21
N LEU A 558 -23.81 5.99 9.91
CA LEU A 558 -22.62 6.74 10.31
C LEU A 558 -22.48 6.82 11.82
N TRP A 559 -23.57 7.00 12.57
CA TRP A 559 -23.52 6.96 14.03
C TRP A 559 -23.18 5.56 14.56
N LYS A 560 -23.83 4.51 14.03
CA LYS A 560 -23.58 3.13 14.45
C LYS A 560 -22.14 2.68 14.26
N THR A 561 -21.49 3.19 13.22
CA THR A 561 -20.11 2.81 12.84
C THR A 561 -19.05 3.84 13.24
N SER A 562 -19.45 4.95 13.89
CA SER A 562 -18.58 6.10 14.16
C SER A 562 -17.33 5.79 15.00
N ASP A 563 -17.44 4.88 15.97
CA ASP A 563 -16.30 4.50 16.84
C ASP A 563 -15.41 3.42 16.20
N LEU A 564 -15.78 2.90 15.01
CA LEU A 564 -14.99 1.90 14.28
C LEU A 564 -13.89 2.54 13.42
N HIS A 565 -14.02 3.83 13.11
CA HIS A 565 -13.06 4.62 12.32
C HIS A 565 -12.84 4.12 10.89
N MET A 566 -13.81 3.38 10.33
CA MET A 566 -13.70 2.83 8.97
C MET A 566 -14.00 3.86 7.88
N VAL A 567 -14.79 4.88 8.23
CA VAL A 567 -15.23 6.01 7.41
C VAL A 567 -15.07 7.26 8.27
N THR A 568 -14.70 8.40 7.66
CA THR A 568 -14.59 9.71 8.33
C THR A 568 -15.96 10.26 8.73
N SER A 569 -16.54 9.61 9.74
CA SER A 569 -17.97 9.65 10.04
C SER A 569 -18.45 11.04 10.44
N ARG A 570 -17.63 11.82 11.14
CA ARG A 570 -17.99 13.18 11.56
C ARG A 570 -18.26 14.10 10.37
N LEU A 571 -17.32 14.21 9.43
CA LEU A 571 -17.47 15.11 8.30
C LEU A 571 -18.54 14.63 7.31
N GLN A 572 -18.69 13.32 7.13
CA GLN A 572 -19.79 12.79 6.32
C GLN A 572 -21.16 13.21 6.88
N ARG A 573 -21.31 13.25 8.21
CA ARG A 573 -22.54 13.77 8.81
C ARG A 573 -22.67 15.27 8.63
N GLU A 574 -21.69 16.03 9.14
CA GLU A 574 -21.76 17.49 9.25
C GLU A 574 -21.78 18.19 7.88
N GLN A 575 -21.11 17.64 6.86
CA GLN A 575 -20.93 18.29 5.56
C GLN A 575 -21.74 17.66 4.42
N VAL A 576 -22.27 16.44 4.57
CA VAL A 576 -23.03 15.76 3.51
C VAL A 576 -24.47 15.50 3.93
N VAL A 577 -24.71 14.70 4.98
CA VAL A 577 -26.06 14.20 5.25
C VAL A 577 -26.93 15.17 6.07
N GLU A 578 -26.38 15.89 7.05
CA GLU A 578 -27.14 16.83 7.87
C GLU A 578 -27.66 18.04 7.08
N PRO A 579 -26.87 18.63 6.15
CA PRO A 579 -27.39 19.62 5.20
C PRO A 579 -28.55 19.06 4.35
N ALA A 580 -28.44 17.81 3.88
CA ALA A 580 -29.51 17.17 3.11
C ALA A 580 -30.79 16.96 3.94
N LEU A 581 -30.67 16.45 5.18
CA LEU A 581 -31.79 16.28 6.10
C LEU A 581 -32.48 17.61 6.42
N THR A 582 -31.70 18.68 6.59
CA THR A 582 -32.22 20.05 6.79
C THR A 582 -33.01 20.50 5.56
N SER A 583 -32.51 20.23 4.36
CA SER A 583 -33.21 20.56 3.10
C SER A 583 -34.52 19.78 2.92
N PHE A 584 -34.65 18.59 3.54
CA PHE A 584 -35.89 17.83 3.61
C PHE A 584 -36.85 18.29 4.72
N GLY A 585 -36.50 19.34 5.47
CA GLY A 585 -37.37 19.96 6.47
C GLY A 585 -37.27 19.40 7.88
N LEU A 586 -36.24 18.60 8.20
CA LEU A 586 -36.01 18.15 9.58
C LEU A 586 -35.44 19.29 10.43
N SER A 587 -35.91 19.39 11.68
CA SER A 587 -35.31 20.29 12.66
C SER A 587 -33.98 19.74 13.20
N ALA A 588 -33.15 20.60 13.79
CA ALA A 588 -31.93 20.17 14.48
C ALA A 588 -32.22 19.13 15.58
N THR A 589 -33.37 19.22 16.25
CA THR A 589 -33.81 18.24 17.26
C THR A 589 -34.11 16.88 16.62
N ASP A 590 -34.78 16.86 15.47
CA ASP A 590 -35.09 15.61 14.76
C ASP A 590 -33.81 14.94 14.26
N ILE A 591 -32.85 15.72 13.74
CA ILE A 591 -31.54 15.22 13.30
C ILE A 591 -30.76 14.64 14.49
N ALA A 592 -30.77 15.33 15.64
CA ALA A 592 -30.11 14.86 16.85
C ALA A 592 -30.73 13.55 17.39
N ALA A 593 -32.04 13.36 17.22
CA ALA A 593 -32.75 12.14 17.62
C ALA A 593 -32.37 10.89 16.81
N LEU A 594 -31.74 11.06 15.63
CA LEU A 594 -31.24 9.95 14.81
C LEU A 594 -29.91 9.35 15.34
N LYS A 595 -29.32 9.94 16.38
CA LYS A 595 -28.07 9.45 16.97
C LYS A 595 -28.26 8.07 17.59
N ASN A 596 -27.69 7.05 16.96
CA ASN A 596 -27.63 5.68 17.47
C ASN A 596 -26.21 5.14 17.42
N ILE A 597 -25.55 5.04 18.57
CA ILE A 597 -24.17 4.53 18.69
C ILE A 597 -24.09 3.03 18.94
N THR A 598 -25.22 2.31 18.88
CA THR A 598 -25.24 0.86 19.03
C THR A 598 -24.68 0.22 17.77
N LEU A 599 -23.60 -0.55 17.90
CA LEU A 599 -22.98 -1.26 16.78
C LEU A 599 -24.02 -2.11 16.02
N PRO A 600 -23.86 -2.29 14.69
CA PRO A 600 -24.70 -3.19 13.93
C PRO A 600 -24.65 -4.61 14.50
N THR A 601 -25.81 -5.24 14.64
CA THR A 601 -25.89 -6.66 15.01
C THR A 601 -25.46 -7.55 13.85
N ASN A 602 -25.01 -8.78 14.14
CA ASN A 602 -24.65 -9.74 13.08
C ASN A 602 -25.80 -9.98 12.08
N ALA A 603 -27.05 -9.92 12.52
CA ALA A 603 -28.22 -10.05 11.65
C ALA A 603 -28.37 -8.85 10.71
N GLU A 604 -28.18 -7.63 11.21
CA GLU A 604 -28.17 -6.42 10.37
C GLU A 604 -27.03 -6.45 9.36
N SER A 605 -25.81 -6.77 9.79
CA SER A 605 -24.63 -6.83 8.91
C SER A 605 -24.79 -7.90 7.84
N GLN A 606 -25.33 -9.08 8.20
CA GLN A 606 -25.62 -10.13 7.23
C GLN A 606 -26.69 -9.70 6.23
N ALA A 607 -27.74 -8.99 6.66
CA ALA A 607 -28.78 -8.49 5.77
C ALA A 607 -28.22 -7.51 4.74
N TRP A 608 -27.38 -6.56 5.17
CA TRP A 608 -26.68 -5.63 4.28
C TRP A 608 -25.75 -6.35 3.28
N LEU A 609 -25.04 -7.40 3.73
CA LEU A 609 -24.19 -8.19 2.84
C LEU A 609 -25.01 -8.95 1.79
N GLN A 610 -26.15 -9.55 2.17
CA GLN A 610 -27.02 -10.22 1.21
C GLN A 610 -27.67 -9.24 0.22
N GLU A 611 -28.00 -8.04 0.68
CA GLU A 611 -28.48 -6.97 -0.19
C GLU A 611 -27.41 -6.58 -1.22
N ALA A 612 -26.15 -6.42 -0.80
CA ALA A 612 -25.03 -6.14 -1.68
C ALA A 612 -24.78 -7.27 -2.69
N LEU A 613 -24.67 -8.51 -2.23
CA LEU A 613 -24.48 -9.67 -3.10
C LEU A 613 -25.63 -9.85 -4.10
N GLY A 614 -26.86 -9.55 -3.71
CA GLY A 614 -28.03 -9.63 -4.60
C GLY A 614 -28.07 -8.53 -5.66
N ALA A 615 -27.43 -7.38 -5.42
CA ALA A 615 -27.38 -6.27 -6.36
C ALA A 615 -26.40 -6.51 -7.53
N PHE A 616 -25.35 -7.30 -7.32
CA PHE A 616 -24.35 -7.61 -8.33
C PHE A 616 -24.59 -9.03 -8.87
N GLY A 617 -24.99 -9.16 -10.14
CA GLY A 617 -25.27 -10.46 -10.76
C GLY A 617 -24.06 -11.41 -10.82
N VAL A 618 -24.26 -12.65 -11.28
CA VAL A 618 -23.23 -13.73 -11.23
C VAL A 618 -22.08 -13.62 -12.25
N ASN A 619 -22.15 -12.71 -13.21
CA ASN A 619 -21.21 -12.61 -14.33
C ASN A 619 -20.07 -11.59 -14.12
N LEU A 620 -19.56 -11.45 -12.90
CA LEU A 620 -18.49 -10.49 -12.57
C LEU A 620 -17.13 -10.92 -13.12
N ILE A 621 -16.38 -10.00 -13.73
CA ILE A 621 -15.10 -10.30 -14.39
C ILE A 621 -13.96 -9.65 -13.61
N ASP A 622 -13.01 -10.47 -13.16
CA ASP A 622 -11.77 -10.02 -12.52
C ASP A 622 -10.72 -9.70 -13.57
N ALA A 623 -10.41 -8.41 -13.74
CA ALA A 623 -9.47 -7.91 -14.72
C ALA A 623 -8.58 -6.82 -14.08
N PRO A 624 -7.39 -7.17 -13.57
CA PRO A 624 -6.49 -6.19 -12.94
C PRO A 624 -5.91 -5.20 -13.95
N LEU A 625 -5.63 -3.96 -13.53
CA LEU A 625 -4.71 -3.09 -14.26
C LEU A 625 -3.32 -3.69 -14.17
N LEU A 626 -2.70 -3.84 -15.34
CA LEU A 626 -1.35 -4.36 -15.43
C LEU A 626 -0.35 -3.20 -15.54
N ASP A 627 0.87 -3.43 -15.06
CA ASP A 627 1.97 -2.49 -15.25
C ASP A 627 2.67 -2.78 -16.58
N VAL A 628 2.98 -1.74 -17.34
CA VAL A 628 3.73 -1.87 -18.60
C VAL A 628 5.14 -2.40 -18.38
N GLU A 629 5.74 -2.11 -17.22
CA GLU A 629 7.09 -2.58 -16.88
C GLU A 629 7.17 -4.11 -16.87
N ALA A 630 6.11 -4.79 -16.45
CA ALA A 630 6.04 -6.24 -16.42
C ALA A 630 6.09 -6.89 -17.82
N PHE A 631 5.87 -6.11 -18.89
CA PHE A 631 5.81 -6.58 -20.27
C PHE A 631 7.01 -6.19 -21.12
N LYS A 632 8.03 -5.56 -20.51
CA LYS A 632 9.27 -5.22 -21.20
C LYS A 632 10.15 -6.48 -21.43
N PRO A 633 10.99 -6.50 -22.49
CA PRO A 633 11.10 -5.47 -23.54
C PRO A 633 9.92 -5.50 -24.53
N LEU A 634 9.62 -4.34 -25.12
CA LEU A 634 8.56 -4.16 -26.12
C LEU A 634 9.12 -4.14 -27.54
N LYS A 635 8.31 -4.56 -28.53
CA LYS A 635 8.63 -4.49 -29.96
C LYS A 635 7.40 -4.08 -30.77
N ALA A 636 7.60 -3.64 -32.01
CA ALA A 636 6.51 -3.44 -32.96
C ALA A 636 5.83 -4.78 -33.30
N ALA A 637 4.50 -4.76 -33.43
CA ALA A 637 3.72 -5.93 -33.84
C ALA A 637 4.04 -6.38 -35.26
N GLY A 638 4.32 -5.43 -36.16
CA GLY A 638 4.68 -5.70 -37.56
C GLY A 638 3.53 -6.28 -38.39
N ASP A 639 2.29 -6.20 -37.91
CA ASP A 639 1.12 -6.69 -38.63
C ASP A 639 0.63 -5.65 -39.63
N THR A 640 0.87 -5.94 -40.92
CA THR A 640 0.47 -5.08 -42.04
C THR A 640 -0.90 -5.44 -42.61
N THR A 641 -1.58 -6.46 -42.06
CA THR A 641 -2.86 -6.95 -42.58
C THR A 641 -4.06 -6.20 -42.00
N LEU A 642 -3.90 -5.62 -40.81
CA LEU A 642 -4.91 -4.81 -40.16
C LEU A 642 -4.88 -3.36 -40.68
N PRO A 643 -6.03 -2.71 -40.90
CA PRO A 643 -6.06 -1.34 -41.41
C PRO A 643 -5.63 -0.33 -40.35
N THR A 644 -4.89 0.71 -40.75
CA THR A 644 -4.62 1.87 -39.88
C THR A 644 -5.91 2.59 -39.53
N LEU A 645 -6.11 2.89 -38.23
CA LEU A 645 -7.28 3.62 -37.72
C LEU A 645 -7.00 5.13 -37.68
N GLN A 646 -8.04 5.93 -37.42
CA GLN A 646 -7.89 7.38 -37.28
C GLN A 646 -7.00 7.74 -36.08
N THR A 647 -6.14 8.75 -36.26
CA THR A 647 -5.25 9.23 -35.22
C THR A 647 -6.03 9.67 -33.99
N TYR A 648 -5.57 9.18 -32.84
CA TYR A 648 -6.16 9.43 -31.55
C TYR A 648 -6.03 10.91 -31.12
N ARG A 649 -7.08 11.43 -30.46
CA ARG A 649 -7.13 12.80 -29.94
C ARG A 649 -7.36 12.80 -28.43
N ASN A 650 -6.49 13.48 -27.68
CA ASN A 650 -6.64 13.70 -26.25
C ASN A 650 -7.22 15.10 -26.02
N THR A 651 -8.38 15.21 -25.37
CA THR A 651 -9.10 16.49 -25.30
C THR A 651 -9.37 17.03 -23.89
N ARG A 652 -8.98 16.30 -22.84
CA ARG A 652 -9.32 16.66 -21.44
C ARG A 652 -8.21 17.44 -20.71
N GLY A 653 -7.13 17.77 -21.41
CA GLY A 653 -5.99 18.48 -20.84
C GLY A 653 -5.04 17.63 -19.98
N ALA A 654 -5.40 16.38 -19.67
CA ALA A 654 -4.56 15.46 -18.91
C ALA A 654 -3.30 15.05 -19.71
N PRO A 655 -2.13 14.88 -19.06
CA PRO A 655 -0.94 14.45 -19.75
C PRO A 655 -1.09 13.07 -20.40
N LEU A 656 -0.64 12.94 -21.65
CA LEU A 656 -0.61 11.68 -22.40
C LEU A 656 0.85 11.23 -22.54
N ASN A 657 1.15 10.01 -22.07
CA ASN A 657 2.46 9.40 -22.27
C ASN A 657 2.43 8.44 -23.46
N ILE A 658 3.30 8.70 -24.44
CA ILE A 658 3.54 7.85 -25.61
C ILE A 658 4.91 7.19 -25.42
N LEU A 659 4.93 5.86 -25.47
CA LEU A 659 6.12 5.04 -25.31
C LEU A 659 6.74 4.76 -26.68
N ILE A 660 8.05 4.97 -26.81
CA ILE A 660 8.77 4.96 -28.09
C ILE A 660 10.12 4.25 -27.91
N PRO A 661 10.29 3.00 -28.36
CA PRO A 661 11.55 2.27 -28.23
C PRO A 661 12.55 2.71 -29.30
N SER A 662 13.78 3.04 -28.89
CA SER A 662 14.84 3.47 -29.79
C SER A 662 16.08 2.57 -29.67
N GLY A 663 16.76 2.37 -30.80
CA GLY A 663 18.07 1.72 -30.85
C GLY A 663 19.23 2.60 -30.38
N GLY A 664 18.96 3.89 -30.10
CA GLY A 664 19.96 4.92 -29.83
C GLY A 664 20.58 5.47 -31.11
N SER A 665 21.19 6.67 -31.01
CA SER A 665 21.80 7.40 -32.12
C SER A 665 20.86 7.65 -33.32
N GLU A 666 19.58 7.90 -33.05
CA GLU A 666 18.59 8.22 -34.09
C GLU A 666 17.80 9.50 -33.77
N THR A 667 17.01 9.94 -34.76
CA THR A 667 16.04 11.03 -34.60
C THR A 667 14.64 10.50 -34.92
N VAL A 668 13.70 10.71 -34.00
CA VAL A 668 12.33 10.22 -34.13
C VAL A 668 11.43 11.35 -34.65
N ALA A 669 10.73 11.07 -35.75
CA ALA A 669 9.78 11.99 -36.35
C ALA A 669 8.48 12.05 -35.53
N MET A 670 8.01 13.27 -35.25
CA MET A 670 6.79 13.53 -34.50
C MET A 670 5.86 14.42 -35.31
N LYS A 671 4.56 14.10 -35.28
CA LYS A 671 3.50 15.04 -35.61
C LYS A 671 2.71 15.32 -34.35
N LEU A 672 2.78 16.53 -33.82
CA LEU A 672 2.10 16.87 -32.58
C LEU A 672 1.49 18.26 -32.65
N ARG A 673 0.21 18.32 -32.32
CA ARG A 673 -0.46 19.55 -31.89
C ARG A 673 -0.82 19.42 -30.42
N SER A 674 -0.55 20.46 -29.64
CA SER A 674 -0.94 20.53 -28.24
C SER A 674 -1.24 21.96 -27.80
N THR A 675 -2.10 22.11 -26.79
CA THR A 675 -2.39 23.41 -26.15
C THR A 675 -1.37 23.84 -25.11
N ALA A 676 -0.54 22.93 -24.60
CA ALA A 676 0.33 23.23 -23.45
C ALA A 676 1.80 22.87 -23.68
N GLY A 677 2.11 21.86 -24.50
CA GLY A 677 3.48 21.45 -24.75
C GLY A 677 3.75 19.96 -24.67
N TYR A 678 5.04 19.63 -24.55
CA TYR A 678 5.53 18.28 -24.27
C TYR A 678 6.81 18.28 -23.42
N ASP A 679 7.11 17.11 -22.86
CA ASP A 679 8.42 16.72 -22.32
C ASP A 679 8.91 15.46 -23.05
N TRP A 680 10.16 15.45 -23.47
CA TRP A 680 10.85 14.31 -24.05
C TRP A 680 11.74 13.67 -22.99
N ILE A 681 11.45 12.43 -22.63
CA ILE A 681 12.03 11.77 -21.46
C ILE A 681 12.83 10.54 -21.89
N ALA A 682 14.08 10.48 -21.43
CA ALA A 682 15.01 9.38 -21.67
C ALA A 682 14.61 8.09 -20.94
N PRO A 683 15.19 6.93 -21.31
CA PRO A 683 14.93 5.65 -20.65
C PRO A 683 15.24 5.62 -19.15
N ASP A 684 16.15 6.48 -18.67
CA ASP A 684 16.51 6.61 -17.25
C ASP A 684 15.61 7.61 -16.48
N GLY A 685 14.62 8.20 -17.15
CA GLY A 685 13.70 9.19 -16.57
C GLY A 685 14.18 10.64 -16.70
N THR A 686 15.36 10.90 -17.25
CA THR A 686 15.86 12.27 -17.46
C THR A 686 15.03 12.99 -18.51
N ILE A 687 14.59 14.21 -18.22
CA ILE A 687 13.95 15.08 -19.22
C ILE A 687 15.04 15.65 -20.13
N LEU A 688 15.01 15.29 -21.41
CA LEU A 688 15.97 15.71 -22.43
C LEU A 688 15.57 17.01 -23.13
N ASP A 689 14.27 17.23 -23.30
CA ASP A 689 13.72 18.44 -23.93
C ASP A 689 12.34 18.75 -23.36
N THR A 690 12.02 20.03 -23.22
CA THR A 690 10.71 20.52 -22.77
C THR A 690 10.31 21.69 -23.66
N LYS A 691 9.11 21.61 -24.23
CA LYS A 691 8.55 22.67 -25.07
C LYS A 691 7.19 23.08 -24.58
N ASN A 692 7.01 24.37 -24.29
CA ASN A 692 5.71 24.95 -23.91
C ASN A 692 5.03 25.60 -25.12
N PHE A 693 3.69 25.53 -25.16
CA PHE A 693 2.87 26.17 -26.19
C PHE A 693 1.90 27.16 -25.54
N ASN A 694 1.83 28.39 -26.06
CA ASN A 694 1.02 29.47 -25.47
C ASN A 694 -0.36 29.61 -26.14
N ASN A 695 -0.72 28.72 -27.08
CA ASN A 695 -2.04 28.69 -27.73
C ASN A 695 -2.32 27.35 -28.43
N LEU A 696 -3.54 27.16 -28.92
CA LEU A 696 -4.06 25.99 -29.67
C LEU A 696 -3.32 25.67 -30.99
N CYS A 697 -2.28 26.43 -31.38
CA CYS A 697 -1.70 26.37 -32.71
C CYS A 697 -0.41 25.54 -32.83
N GLY A 698 -0.03 24.80 -31.78
CA GLY A 698 1.02 23.76 -31.77
C GLY A 698 1.98 23.76 -32.97
N VAL A 699 3.17 24.36 -32.73
CA VAL A 699 4.39 24.40 -33.56
C VAL A 699 4.54 25.59 -34.54
N LEU A 700 5.50 26.47 -34.17
CA LEU A 700 6.23 27.49 -34.94
C LEU A 700 5.41 28.60 -35.64
N GLY A 701 5.23 29.72 -34.93
CA GLY A 701 5.17 31.06 -35.54
C GLY A 701 3.99 31.39 -36.44
N ALA A 702 3.00 30.51 -36.60
CA ALA A 702 1.83 30.77 -37.43
C ALA A 702 0.82 31.69 -36.72
N THR A 703 0.94 33.00 -36.93
CA THR A 703 -0.16 33.94 -36.69
C THR A 703 -1.32 33.64 -37.66
N GLY A 704 -2.51 33.28 -37.14
CA GLY A 704 -3.76 33.26 -37.92
C GLY A 704 -4.56 31.94 -37.98
N CYS A 705 -4.22 30.89 -37.22
CA CYS A 705 -5.04 29.66 -37.21
C CYS A 705 -6.40 29.87 -36.51
N THR A 706 -7.48 29.55 -37.22
CA THR A 706 -8.87 29.60 -36.71
C THR A 706 -9.36 28.19 -36.34
N TYR A 707 -10.15 28.08 -35.28
CA TYR A 707 -10.80 26.84 -34.82
C TYR A 707 -11.58 26.19 -36.00
N GLY A 708 -11.18 25.01 -36.49
CA GLY A 708 -12.00 24.21 -37.42
C GLY A 708 -11.40 23.73 -38.75
N ARG A 709 -10.15 24.07 -39.10
CA ARG A 709 -9.44 23.45 -40.25
C ARG A 709 -8.02 23.07 -39.85
N LEU A 710 -7.73 21.77 -39.70
CA LEU A 710 -6.46 21.34 -39.11
C LEU A 710 -5.97 20.00 -39.72
N ASP A 711 -4.93 20.06 -40.56
CA ASP A 711 -4.17 18.89 -41.05
C ASP A 711 -2.90 18.70 -40.20
N LEU A 712 -2.63 17.49 -39.68
CA LEU A 712 -1.41 17.15 -38.92
C LEU A 712 -0.13 17.31 -39.76
N ALA A 713 -0.26 17.37 -41.08
CA ALA A 713 0.84 17.55 -42.02
C ALA A 713 1.71 18.77 -41.70
N ASP A 714 1.13 19.83 -41.13
CA ASP A 714 1.83 21.11 -40.88
C ASP A 714 2.56 21.20 -39.52
N ALA A 715 2.41 20.21 -38.62
CA ALA A 715 2.90 20.28 -37.24
C ALA A 715 3.95 19.19 -36.92
N GLN A 716 5.03 19.15 -37.71
CA GLN A 716 6.05 18.10 -37.63
C GLN A 716 7.37 18.61 -37.03
N PHE A 717 8.04 17.76 -36.24
CA PHE A 717 9.40 18.01 -35.75
C PHE A 717 10.13 16.70 -35.47
N GLN A 718 11.39 16.78 -35.07
CA GLN A 718 12.27 15.65 -34.79
C GLN A 718 12.78 15.72 -33.36
N LEU A 719 12.87 14.58 -32.68
CA LEU A 719 13.44 14.46 -31.34
C LEU A 719 14.62 13.51 -31.37
N ALA A 720 15.73 13.87 -30.71
CA ALA A 720 16.92 13.03 -30.66
C ALA A 720 16.77 11.91 -29.62
N ALA A 721 17.12 10.70 -30.01
CA ALA A 721 17.21 9.52 -29.14
C ALA A 721 18.65 9.01 -29.17
N SER A 722 19.47 9.48 -28.23
CA SER A 722 20.92 9.25 -28.22
C SER A 722 21.32 7.91 -27.61
N THR A 723 20.54 7.37 -26.67
CA THR A 723 20.82 6.13 -25.95
C THR A 723 19.79 5.05 -26.29
N PRO A 724 20.16 3.75 -26.32
CA PRO A 724 19.17 2.70 -26.53
C PRO A 724 18.20 2.61 -25.35
N GLY A 725 16.90 2.42 -25.63
CA GLY A 725 15.90 2.18 -24.58
C GLY A 725 14.49 2.68 -24.92
N LEU A 726 13.61 2.68 -23.92
CA LEU A 726 12.23 3.12 -24.08
C LEU A 726 12.07 4.59 -23.66
N TYR A 727 11.91 5.47 -24.64
CA TYR A 727 11.64 6.88 -24.40
C TYR A 727 10.17 7.13 -24.13
N THR A 728 9.88 8.23 -23.43
CA THR A 728 8.50 8.70 -23.21
C THR A 728 8.33 10.12 -23.74
N LEU A 729 7.40 10.31 -24.67
CA LEU A 729 6.88 11.63 -24.99
C LEU A 729 5.67 11.91 -24.10
N ARG A 730 5.85 12.79 -23.12
CA ARG A 730 4.74 13.27 -22.27
C ARG A 730 4.16 14.51 -22.89
N VAL A 731 2.98 14.39 -23.47
CA VAL A 731 2.25 15.52 -24.07
C VAL A 731 1.32 16.13 -23.03
N ARG A 732 1.37 17.46 -22.85
CA ARG A 732 0.53 18.20 -21.89
C ARG A 732 -0.65 18.83 -22.62
N GLY A 733 -1.81 19.01 -21.96
CA GLY A 733 -2.96 19.70 -22.56
C GLY A 733 -3.73 18.88 -23.61
N TRP A 734 -4.69 19.53 -24.28
CA TRP A 734 -5.37 18.95 -25.45
C TRP A 734 -4.33 18.66 -26.51
N SER A 735 -4.41 17.51 -27.18
CA SER A 735 -3.42 17.11 -28.18
C SER A 735 -3.92 16.13 -29.23
N ILE A 736 -3.28 16.20 -30.41
CA ILE A 736 -3.34 15.18 -31.46
C ILE A 736 -1.90 14.82 -31.79
N VAL A 737 -1.58 13.53 -31.75
CA VAL A 737 -0.20 13.05 -31.88
C VAL A 737 -0.11 11.81 -32.77
N ASP A 738 0.90 11.77 -33.61
CA ASP A 738 1.27 10.64 -34.46
C ASP A 738 2.80 10.53 -34.50
N VAL A 739 3.31 9.30 -34.60
CA VAL A 739 4.75 9.00 -34.64
C VAL A 739 5.01 8.23 -35.94
N PRO A 740 5.15 8.95 -37.08
CA PRO A 740 5.14 8.32 -38.38
C PRO A 740 6.28 7.31 -38.54
N ASN A 741 5.96 6.12 -39.04
CA ASN A 741 6.91 5.04 -39.33
C ASN A 741 7.74 4.58 -38.12
N HIS A 742 7.25 4.80 -36.91
CA HIS A 742 7.98 4.42 -35.71
C HIS A 742 7.08 3.66 -34.74
N ALA A 743 7.65 2.67 -34.08
CA ALA A 743 6.93 1.88 -33.09
C ALA A 743 6.48 2.78 -31.92
N ALA A 744 5.20 2.72 -31.56
CA ALA A 744 4.63 3.56 -30.50
C ALA A 744 3.36 2.94 -29.91
N SER A 745 3.11 3.24 -28.63
CA SER A 745 1.86 2.94 -27.94
C SER A 745 1.59 3.99 -26.87
N VAL A 746 0.32 4.25 -26.58
CA VAL A 746 -0.09 5.03 -25.41
C VAL A 746 -0.55 4.11 -24.29
N THR A 747 -0.37 4.57 -23.06
CA THR A 747 -0.71 3.79 -21.86
C THR A 747 -2.09 4.06 -21.28
N ARG A 748 -2.73 5.13 -21.74
CA ARG A 748 -4.08 5.53 -21.31
C ARG A 748 -4.80 6.32 -22.42
N PRO A 749 -5.81 5.74 -23.07
CA PRO A 749 -6.65 6.46 -24.03
C PRO A 749 -7.79 7.26 -23.35
N PHE A 750 -7.85 8.57 -23.58
CA PHE A 750 -8.93 9.49 -23.19
C PHE A 750 -9.34 10.44 -24.34
N GLY A 751 -10.62 10.62 -24.65
CA GLY A 751 -10.99 11.59 -25.69
C GLY A 751 -12.47 11.95 -25.74
N GLN A 752 -12.78 13.22 -26.01
CA GLN A 752 -14.12 13.77 -26.30
C GLN A 752 -14.48 13.68 -27.78
N GLU A 753 -14.56 12.45 -28.30
CA GLU A 753 -15.01 12.20 -29.68
C GLU A 753 -16.42 11.59 -29.70
N LYS A 754 -17.02 11.40 -30.87
CA LYS A 754 -18.22 10.55 -30.99
C LYS A 754 -17.86 9.09 -31.20
N THR A 755 -16.64 8.84 -31.63
CA THR A 755 -16.14 7.50 -31.97
C THR A 755 -14.66 7.41 -31.59
N LEU A 756 -14.29 6.36 -30.86
CA LEU A 756 -12.90 6.02 -30.56
C LEU A 756 -12.62 4.62 -31.10
N ASP A 757 -11.51 4.46 -31.80
CA ASP A 757 -11.10 3.25 -32.49
C ASP A 757 -9.62 2.98 -32.15
N VAL A 758 -9.33 1.88 -31.46
CA VAL A 758 -7.95 1.52 -31.09
C VAL A 758 -7.69 0.01 -31.19
N TYR A 759 -6.42 -0.33 -31.41
CA TYR A 759 -5.89 -1.69 -31.25
C TYR A 759 -5.25 -1.89 -29.89
N PHE A 760 -5.37 -3.10 -29.36
CA PHE A 760 -4.70 -3.56 -28.15
C PHE A 760 -4.29 -5.02 -28.28
N TYR A 761 -3.33 -5.47 -27.47
CA TYR A 761 -2.80 -6.82 -27.52
C TYR A 761 -3.28 -7.66 -26.34
N VAL A 762 -3.78 -8.87 -26.64
CA VAL A 762 -4.11 -9.89 -25.64
C VAL A 762 -3.01 -10.95 -25.64
N PRO A 763 -2.20 -11.05 -24.56
CA PRO A 763 -1.19 -12.09 -24.44
C PRO A 763 -1.78 -13.49 -24.31
N VAL A 764 -0.90 -14.49 -24.43
CA VAL A 764 -1.30 -15.90 -24.22
C VAL A 764 -1.72 -16.10 -22.77
N GLY A 765 -2.81 -16.84 -22.56
CA GLY A 765 -3.26 -17.17 -21.20
C GLY A 765 -3.90 -16.01 -20.44
N THR A 766 -4.31 -14.92 -21.09
CA THR A 766 -5.14 -13.90 -20.43
C THR A 766 -6.43 -14.54 -19.88
N PRO A 767 -6.72 -14.45 -18.56
CA PRO A 767 -7.90 -15.09 -17.97
C PRO A 767 -9.19 -14.37 -18.36
N ALA A 768 -9.14 -13.05 -18.37
CA ALA A 768 -10.19 -12.18 -18.87
C ALA A 768 -9.63 -10.79 -19.15
N PHE A 769 -10.34 -10.02 -19.97
CA PHE A 769 -10.14 -8.57 -20.07
C PHE A 769 -11.49 -7.86 -19.96
N VAL A 770 -11.45 -6.59 -19.58
CA VAL A 770 -12.63 -5.72 -19.55
C VAL A 770 -12.32 -4.47 -20.36
N VAL A 771 -13.25 -4.09 -21.22
CA VAL A 771 -13.27 -2.80 -21.89
C VAL A 771 -14.37 -1.96 -21.26
N ARG A 772 -13.98 -0.81 -20.69
CA ARG A 772 -14.88 0.11 -20.00
C ARG A 772 -14.96 1.44 -20.73
N GLN A 773 -16.15 2.01 -20.71
CA GLN A 773 -16.43 3.38 -21.11
C GLN A 773 -17.22 4.08 -20.02
N SER A 774 -16.86 5.33 -19.71
CA SER A 774 -17.69 6.26 -18.96
C SER A 774 -17.98 7.50 -19.81
N ILE A 775 -19.16 8.10 -19.65
CA ILE A 775 -19.58 9.31 -20.37
C ILE A 775 -20.16 10.34 -19.39
N ASP A 776 -19.86 11.62 -19.61
CA ASP A 776 -20.29 12.72 -18.72
C ASP A 776 -21.80 13.05 -18.83
N ARG A 777 -22.53 12.43 -19.76
CA ARG A 777 -23.96 12.72 -20.02
C ARG A 777 -24.70 11.46 -20.46
N THR A 778 -25.98 11.39 -20.15
CA THR A 778 -26.86 10.31 -20.62
C THR A 778 -27.00 10.37 -22.13
N ALA A 779 -26.40 9.39 -22.81
CA ALA A 779 -26.48 9.20 -24.25
C ALA A 779 -26.48 7.70 -24.54
N ASN A 780 -26.96 7.29 -25.71
CA ASN A 780 -26.68 5.93 -26.16
C ASN A 780 -25.18 5.78 -26.38
N ASN A 781 -24.64 4.67 -25.94
CA ASN A 781 -23.26 4.30 -26.16
C ASN A 781 -23.14 2.81 -26.52
N THR A 782 -22.16 2.52 -27.36
CA THR A 782 -21.92 1.20 -27.94
C THR A 782 -20.45 0.86 -27.86
N ILE A 783 -20.15 -0.33 -27.32
CA ILE A 783 -18.83 -0.94 -27.35
C ILE A 783 -18.88 -2.12 -28.31
N THR A 784 -18.04 -2.09 -29.34
CA THR A 784 -17.83 -3.21 -30.28
C THR A 784 -16.41 -3.73 -30.17
N LEU A 785 -16.27 -5.00 -29.83
CA LEU A 785 -14.99 -5.72 -29.77
C LEU A 785 -14.86 -6.59 -31.01
N THR A 786 -13.72 -6.54 -31.68
CA THR A 786 -13.36 -7.46 -32.77
C THR A 786 -12.20 -8.35 -32.33
N ASP A 787 -12.39 -9.66 -32.39
CA ASP A 787 -11.37 -10.64 -32.04
C ASP A 787 -10.34 -10.85 -33.17
N PRO A 788 -9.23 -11.57 -32.93
CA PRO A 788 -8.18 -11.79 -33.92
C PRO A 788 -8.64 -12.59 -35.15
N SER A 789 -9.78 -13.29 -35.08
CA SER A 789 -10.39 -13.99 -36.22
C SER A 789 -11.28 -13.08 -37.07
N GLY A 790 -11.58 -11.87 -36.58
CA GLY A 790 -12.47 -10.91 -37.21
C GLY A 790 -13.92 -10.97 -36.69
N ALA A 791 -14.22 -11.80 -35.69
CA ALA A 791 -15.56 -11.90 -35.13
C ALA A 791 -15.85 -10.71 -34.20
N THR A 792 -17.08 -10.17 -34.27
CA THR A 792 -17.47 -8.97 -33.54
C THR A 792 -18.48 -9.27 -32.43
N THR A 793 -18.27 -8.70 -31.24
CA THR A 793 -19.25 -8.66 -30.14
C THR A 793 -19.62 -7.20 -29.86
N THR A 794 -20.92 -6.87 -29.90
CA THR A 794 -21.42 -5.51 -29.68
C THR A 794 -22.34 -5.46 -28.48
N ASN A 795 -22.15 -4.47 -27.61
CA ASN A 795 -23.00 -4.17 -26.46
C ASN A 795 -23.43 -2.70 -26.52
N SER A 796 -24.72 -2.41 -26.31
CA SER A 796 -25.27 -1.05 -26.34
C SER A 796 -26.10 -0.79 -25.09
N ASN A 797 -25.91 0.37 -24.44
CA ASN A 797 -26.74 0.81 -23.33
C ASN A 797 -26.98 2.34 -23.35
N THR A 798 -27.81 2.84 -22.44
CA THR A 798 -28.08 4.27 -22.21
C THR A 798 -27.47 4.78 -20.90
N SER A 799 -26.53 4.02 -20.33
CA SER A 799 -25.97 4.30 -19.00
C SER A 799 -24.77 5.24 -19.12
N ASN A 800 -24.52 6.04 -18.08
CA ASN A 800 -23.33 6.88 -18.01
C ASN A 800 -22.02 6.05 -17.88
N SER A 801 -22.11 4.73 -17.67
CA SER A 801 -20.98 3.80 -17.65
C SER A 801 -21.38 2.46 -18.27
N GLN A 802 -20.47 1.86 -19.05
CA GLN A 802 -20.64 0.56 -19.67
C GLN A 802 -19.35 -0.26 -19.59
N GLU A 803 -19.50 -1.57 -19.37
CA GLU A 803 -18.42 -2.54 -19.36
C GLU A 803 -18.76 -3.74 -20.25
N VAL A 804 -17.79 -4.17 -21.05
CA VAL A 804 -17.84 -5.42 -21.80
C VAL A 804 -16.61 -6.22 -21.43
N GLY A 805 -16.80 -7.35 -20.76
CA GLY A 805 -15.70 -8.26 -20.45
C GLY A 805 -15.75 -9.54 -21.25
N VAL A 806 -14.57 -10.07 -21.56
CA VAL A 806 -14.37 -11.31 -22.29
C VAL A 806 -13.56 -12.25 -21.41
N ARG A 807 -14.10 -13.44 -21.13
CA ARG A 807 -13.38 -14.52 -20.43
C ARG A 807 -12.64 -15.37 -21.44
N THR A 808 -11.48 -15.90 -21.04
CA THR A 808 -10.63 -16.77 -21.87
C THR A 808 -10.47 -16.26 -23.31
N PRO A 809 -10.09 -14.98 -23.52
CA PRO A 809 -9.98 -14.39 -24.84
C PRO A 809 -8.91 -15.08 -25.69
N GLN A 810 -9.12 -15.07 -27.02
CA GLN A 810 -8.10 -15.47 -27.97
C GLN A 810 -6.87 -14.55 -27.87
N LYS A 811 -5.67 -15.12 -27.91
CA LYS A 811 -4.42 -14.35 -28.01
C LYS A 811 -4.36 -13.59 -29.35
N GLY A 812 -3.80 -12.40 -29.35
CA GLY A 812 -3.58 -11.63 -30.58
C GLY A 812 -3.97 -10.16 -30.45
N ILE A 813 -4.00 -9.47 -31.59
CA ILE A 813 -4.43 -8.08 -31.66
C ILE A 813 -5.95 -8.03 -31.72
N TRP A 814 -6.55 -7.31 -30.78
CA TRP A 814 -7.97 -7.02 -30.73
C TRP A 814 -8.23 -5.57 -31.11
N ARG A 815 -9.43 -5.30 -31.63
CA ARG A 815 -9.91 -3.94 -31.88
C ARG A 815 -11.05 -3.61 -30.94
N ALA A 816 -10.97 -2.44 -30.30
CA ALA A 816 -12.10 -1.85 -29.58
C ALA A 816 -12.60 -0.62 -30.36
N ARG A 817 -13.89 -0.61 -30.66
CA ARG A 817 -14.63 0.53 -31.22
C ARG A 817 -15.66 0.99 -30.20
N ILE A 818 -15.60 2.26 -29.84
CA ILE A 818 -16.52 2.92 -28.91
C ILE A 818 -17.29 3.99 -29.67
N GLN A 819 -18.61 4.02 -29.54
CA GLN A 819 -19.47 4.98 -30.23
C GLN A 819 -20.50 5.57 -29.27
N THR A 820 -20.86 6.84 -29.43
CA THR A 820 -21.95 7.47 -28.68
C THR A 820 -22.68 8.51 -29.52
N ASP A 821 -23.97 8.71 -29.23
CA ASP A 821 -24.79 9.75 -29.86
C ASP A 821 -24.38 11.17 -29.38
N GLY A 822 -23.78 11.26 -28.18
CA GLY A 822 -23.25 12.47 -27.56
C GLY A 822 -21.76 12.72 -27.86
N ILE A 823 -21.11 13.54 -27.03
CA ILE A 823 -19.64 13.67 -27.01
C ILE A 823 -19.12 12.71 -25.91
N LEU A 824 -18.06 11.94 -26.17
CA LEU A 824 -17.40 11.05 -25.21
C LEU A 824 -16.77 11.86 -24.05
N GLY A 825 -17.56 12.31 -23.07
CA GLY A 825 -17.03 13.14 -21.98
C GLY A 825 -16.10 12.42 -20.99
N GLY A 826 -16.23 11.10 -20.86
CA GLY A 826 -15.62 10.33 -19.77
C GLY A 826 -14.41 9.48 -20.17
N SER A 827 -14.11 8.45 -19.37
CA SER A 827 -12.91 7.61 -19.51
C SER A 827 -13.09 6.41 -20.44
N PHE A 828 -12.00 5.92 -21.01
CA PHE A 828 -11.93 4.63 -21.69
C PHE A 828 -10.76 3.83 -21.11
N ASP A 829 -11.05 2.64 -20.61
CA ASP A 829 -10.08 1.78 -19.93
C ASP A 829 -10.12 0.37 -20.52
N ILE A 830 -8.94 -0.24 -20.67
CA ILE A 830 -8.80 -1.67 -20.98
C ILE A 830 -8.03 -2.33 -19.84
N LEU A 831 -8.68 -3.29 -19.19
CA LEU A 831 -8.19 -3.98 -18.00
C LEU A 831 -7.87 -5.45 -18.31
N GLY A 832 -6.96 -6.08 -17.56
CA GLY A 832 -6.61 -7.50 -17.70
C GLY A 832 -5.60 -7.80 -18.83
N VAL A 833 -5.13 -6.79 -19.54
CA VAL A 833 -4.15 -6.88 -20.64
C VAL A 833 -3.06 -5.80 -20.47
N PRO A 834 -1.91 -5.90 -21.17
CA PRO A 834 -0.94 -4.83 -21.18
C PRO A 834 -1.61 -3.48 -21.51
N PRO A 835 -1.32 -2.41 -20.75
CA PRO A 835 -1.97 -1.12 -20.94
C PRO A 835 -1.33 -0.41 -22.14
N LEU A 836 -1.45 -1.00 -23.34
CA LEU A 836 -0.86 -0.51 -24.57
C LEU A 836 -1.97 -0.47 -25.62
N VAL A 837 -2.21 0.71 -26.16
CA VAL A 837 -3.10 0.88 -27.31
C VAL A 837 -2.45 1.74 -28.39
N TRP A 838 -2.83 1.51 -29.64
CA TRP A 838 -2.37 2.30 -30.77
C TRP A 838 -3.32 2.25 -31.96
N HIS A 839 -3.21 3.22 -32.88
CA HIS A 839 -4.05 3.29 -34.08
C HIS A 839 -3.39 2.68 -35.32
N ASP A 840 -2.05 2.53 -35.34
CA ASP A 840 -1.31 1.90 -36.43
C ASP A 840 -0.84 0.48 -36.04
N PRO A 841 -1.50 -0.58 -36.51
CA PRO A 841 -1.21 -1.95 -36.08
C PRO A 841 0.19 -2.43 -36.50
N GLN A 842 0.77 -1.88 -37.56
CA GLN A 842 2.12 -2.25 -37.99
C GLN A 842 3.17 -1.81 -36.97
N TYR A 843 2.98 -0.62 -36.39
CA TYR A 843 3.90 0.01 -35.45
C TYR A 843 3.44 -0.07 -33.98
N PHE A 844 2.34 -0.74 -33.70
CA PHE A 844 1.84 -0.94 -32.34
C PHE A 844 2.82 -1.74 -31.47
N LEU A 845 3.09 -1.29 -30.24
CA LEU A 845 3.97 -2.02 -29.31
C LEU A 845 3.27 -3.23 -28.66
N ILE A 846 3.95 -4.37 -28.70
CA ILE A 846 3.59 -5.62 -28.03
C ILE A 846 4.80 -6.18 -27.26
N PRO A 847 4.59 -7.09 -26.28
CA PRO A 847 5.71 -7.78 -25.61
C PRO A 847 6.62 -8.52 -26.61
N ALA A 848 7.94 -8.40 -26.43
CA ALA A 848 8.90 -8.96 -27.39
C ALA A 848 8.96 -10.49 -27.40
N ALA A 849 8.75 -11.11 -26.25
CA ALA A 849 8.58 -12.54 -26.08
C ALA A 849 7.08 -12.89 -25.95
N GLN A 850 6.69 -14.13 -26.28
CA GLN A 850 5.39 -14.65 -25.84
C GLN A 850 5.41 -14.74 -24.32
N GLN A 851 5.08 -13.64 -23.66
CA GLN A 851 4.85 -13.61 -22.23
C GLN A 851 3.41 -14.05 -21.98
N THR A 852 3.24 -15.09 -21.18
CA THR A 852 1.95 -15.41 -20.60
C THR A 852 1.60 -14.33 -19.59
N VAL A 853 0.34 -13.88 -19.55
CA VAL A 853 -0.14 -13.20 -18.34
C VAL A 853 -0.01 -14.25 -17.25
N GLN A 854 0.88 -14.01 -16.27
CA GLN A 854 1.23 -14.98 -15.24
C GLN A 854 -0.06 -15.36 -14.48
N GLN A 855 -0.67 -16.48 -14.85
CA GLN A 855 -1.89 -16.95 -14.22
C GLN A 855 -1.52 -17.60 -12.91
N ILE A 856 -1.33 -16.79 -11.87
CA ILE A 856 -0.99 -17.32 -10.56
C ILE A 856 -2.15 -18.18 -10.07
N PHE A 857 -1.96 -19.50 -10.05
CA PHE A 857 -2.92 -20.41 -9.44
C PHE A 857 -2.69 -20.43 -7.92
N SER A 858 -3.72 -20.76 -7.14
CA SER A 858 -3.58 -20.84 -5.68
C SER A 858 -3.97 -22.22 -5.16
N ILE A 859 -3.42 -22.59 -4.00
CA ILE A 859 -3.82 -23.76 -3.23
C ILE A 859 -4.52 -23.23 -1.98
N SER A 860 -5.81 -23.50 -1.82
CA SER A 860 -6.62 -23.02 -0.70
C SER A 860 -6.68 -24.05 0.44
N SER A 861 -6.83 -25.33 0.13
CA SER A 861 -6.89 -26.38 1.16
C SER A 861 -6.59 -27.78 0.65
N LEU A 862 -6.45 -28.70 1.61
CA LEU A 862 -6.27 -30.14 1.42
C LEU A 862 -7.26 -30.85 2.36
N PRO A 863 -8.22 -31.63 1.84
CA PRO A 863 -9.16 -32.38 2.68
C PRO A 863 -8.48 -33.46 3.54
N ARG A 864 -7.28 -33.92 3.14
CA ARG A 864 -6.51 -34.95 3.83
C ARG A 864 -5.02 -34.60 3.85
N HIS A 865 -4.39 -34.64 5.03
CA HIS A 865 -2.97 -34.29 5.24
C HIS A 865 -2.07 -35.52 5.46
N HIS A 866 -2.54 -36.72 5.16
CA HIS A 866 -1.75 -37.94 5.23
C HIS A 866 -2.02 -38.88 4.06
N LEU A 867 -1.04 -39.72 3.74
CA LEU A 867 -1.13 -40.78 2.74
C LEU A 867 -0.60 -42.10 3.32
N PHE A 868 -1.35 -43.19 3.11
CA PHE A 868 -0.95 -44.52 3.55
C PHE A 868 -0.17 -45.25 2.48
N GLN A 869 1.01 -45.76 2.81
CA GLN A 869 1.89 -46.46 1.87
C GLN A 869 1.34 -47.80 1.37
N GLU A 870 0.40 -48.39 2.10
CA GLU A 870 -0.08 -49.76 1.86
C GLU A 870 -1.34 -49.81 0.99
N GLU A 871 -1.90 -48.67 0.60
CA GLU A 871 -3.12 -48.61 -0.21
C GLU A 871 -3.12 -47.47 -1.22
N ASN A 872 -4.07 -47.52 -2.15
CA ASN A 872 -4.29 -46.43 -3.09
C ASN A 872 -5.03 -45.31 -2.37
N ASN A 873 -4.48 -44.10 -2.44
CA ASN A 873 -5.03 -42.93 -1.78
C ASN A 873 -5.71 -42.03 -2.83
N VAL A 874 -6.97 -41.66 -2.60
CA VAL A 874 -7.57 -40.53 -3.32
C VAL A 874 -7.06 -39.26 -2.66
N PHE A 875 -6.42 -38.42 -3.47
CA PHE A 875 -5.76 -37.19 -3.03
C PHE A 875 -6.35 -36.00 -3.78
N GLU A 876 -6.83 -35.03 -3.02
CA GLU A 876 -7.53 -33.85 -3.54
C GLU A 876 -6.83 -32.58 -3.07
N VAL A 877 -6.58 -31.65 -3.99
CA VAL A 877 -6.06 -30.32 -3.70
C VAL A 877 -7.11 -29.31 -4.12
N GLN A 878 -7.53 -28.47 -3.17
CA GLN A 878 -8.47 -27.38 -3.41
C GLN A 878 -7.69 -26.09 -3.65
N GLY A 879 -8.17 -25.26 -4.57
CA GLY A 879 -7.47 -24.08 -5.03
C GLY A 879 -8.31 -23.20 -5.94
N SER A 880 -7.63 -22.35 -6.71
CA SER A 880 -8.27 -21.55 -7.76
C SER A 880 -7.37 -21.46 -8.98
N ARG A 881 -8.00 -21.28 -10.15
CA ARG A 881 -7.33 -21.11 -11.45
C ARG A 881 -6.52 -22.34 -11.87
N PHE A 882 -7.04 -23.54 -11.59
CA PHE A 882 -6.54 -24.78 -12.21
C PHE A 882 -7.07 -24.89 -13.65
N ASP A 883 -6.19 -24.79 -14.64
CA ASP A 883 -6.58 -24.87 -16.05
C ASP A 883 -6.89 -26.31 -16.46
N LEU A 884 -8.15 -26.57 -16.83
CA LEU A 884 -8.69 -27.87 -17.24
C LEU A 884 -7.92 -28.55 -18.38
N ASN A 885 -7.23 -27.77 -19.22
CA ASN A 885 -6.44 -28.31 -20.35
C ASN A 885 -4.95 -28.48 -20.02
N THR A 886 -4.57 -28.25 -18.77
CA THR A 886 -3.18 -28.30 -18.32
C THR A 886 -2.99 -29.44 -17.32
N THR A 887 -1.86 -30.13 -17.42
CA THR A 887 -1.43 -31.10 -16.40
C THR A 887 -0.70 -30.37 -15.28
N PHE A 888 -0.93 -30.77 -14.03
CA PHE A 888 -0.16 -30.33 -12.88
C PHE A 888 0.67 -31.49 -12.34
N THR A 889 1.75 -31.19 -11.65
CA THR A 889 2.63 -32.15 -10.99
C THR A 889 2.61 -31.86 -9.50
N ILE A 890 2.13 -32.79 -8.69
CA ILE A 890 2.25 -32.72 -7.23
C ILE A 890 3.57 -33.38 -6.85
N LYS A 891 4.48 -32.60 -6.26
CA LYS A 891 5.80 -33.02 -5.79
C LYS A 891 5.79 -33.14 -4.27
N PHE A 892 6.35 -34.25 -3.78
CA PHE A 892 6.61 -34.50 -2.36
C PHE A 892 8.10 -34.31 -2.10
N LEU A 893 8.45 -33.33 -1.28
CA LEU A 893 9.82 -32.97 -0.96
C LEU A 893 10.14 -33.26 0.50
N GLN A 894 11.39 -33.56 0.79
CA GLN A 894 11.90 -33.65 2.16
C GLN A 894 13.27 -32.97 2.21
N ALA A 895 13.44 -32.03 3.14
CA ALA A 895 14.63 -31.17 3.24
C ALA A 895 14.97 -30.46 1.91
N GLY A 896 13.94 -30.00 1.19
CA GLY A 896 14.08 -29.30 -0.10
C GLY A 896 14.41 -30.19 -1.30
N VAL A 897 14.50 -31.51 -1.13
CA VAL A 897 14.79 -32.47 -2.21
C VAL A 897 13.52 -33.20 -2.61
N GLU A 898 13.18 -33.21 -3.90
CA GLU A 898 12.09 -34.01 -4.45
C GLU A 898 12.34 -35.50 -4.21
N LYS A 899 11.37 -36.17 -3.58
CA LYS A 899 11.40 -37.61 -3.31
C LYS A 899 10.47 -38.38 -4.23
N LYS A 900 9.32 -37.78 -4.57
CA LYS A 900 8.37 -38.35 -5.54
C LYS A 900 7.50 -37.26 -6.14
N SER A 901 6.97 -37.52 -7.32
CA SER A 901 5.99 -36.65 -7.96
C SER A 901 4.93 -37.46 -8.70
N ILE A 902 3.76 -36.85 -8.87
CA ILE A 902 2.62 -37.41 -9.61
C ILE A 902 2.03 -36.37 -10.53
N SER A 903 1.61 -36.79 -11.71
CA SER A 903 0.83 -35.93 -12.61
C SER A 903 -0.65 -36.01 -12.26
N VAL A 904 -1.32 -34.86 -12.24
CA VAL A 904 -2.74 -34.71 -11.96
C VAL A 904 -3.36 -33.73 -12.95
N THR A 905 -4.54 -34.07 -13.46
CA THR A 905 -5.35 -33.14 -14.26
C THR A 905 -6.45 -32.56 -13.38
N PRO A 906 -6.81 -31.28 -13.54
CA PRO A 906 -7.91 -30.70 -12.78
C PRO A 906 -9.24 -31.39 -13.11
N THR A 907 -10.10 -31.55 -12.10
CA THR A 907 -11.49 -31.98 -12.32
C THR A 907 -12.39 -30.79 -12.67
N ASP A 908 -12.04 -29.61 -12.15
CA ASP A 908 -12.66 -28.31 -12.40
C ASP A 908 -11.62 -27.20 -12.13
N SER A 909 -12.02 -25.93 -12.22
CA SER A 909 -11.11 -24.79 -12.03
C SER A 909 -10.61 -24.59 -10.58
N THR A 910 -11.11 -25.40 -9.64
CA THR A 910 -10.86 -25.30 -8.20
C THR A 910 -10.33 -26.59 -7.57
N THR A 911 -10.41 -27.73 -8.26
CA THR A 911 -10.01 -29.03 -7.71
C THR A 911 -9.01 -29.77 -8.60
N LEU A 912 -7.87 -30.18 -8.02
CA LEU A 912 -7.02 -31.24 -8.54
C LEU A 912 -7.32 -32.54 -7.80
N LYS A 913 -7.60 -33.62 -8.53
CA LYS A 913 -7.89 -34.93 -7.93
C LYS A 913 -7.06 -36.02 -8.60
N ALA A 914 -6.27 -36.73 -7.81
CA ALA A 914 -5.47 -37.86 -8.26
C ALA A 914 -5.69 -39.09 -7.38
N THR A 915 -5.53 -40.27 -7.97
CA THR A 915 -5.36 -41.51 -7.21
C THR A 915 -3.87 -41.83 -7.14
N ILE A 916 -3.29 -41.78 -5.94
CA ILE A 916 -1.89 -42.12 -5.69
C ILE A 916 -1.82 -43.59 -5.34
N SER A 917 -1.18 -44.38 -6.18
CA SER A 917 -1.05 -45.81 -5.92
C SER A 917 -0.09 -46.09 -4.76
N SER A 918 -0.32 -47.19 -4.03
CA SER A 918 0.60 -47.66 -2.99
C SER A 918 2.02 -47.87 -3.51
N ALA A 919 2.17 -48.29 -4.78
CA ALA A 919 3.47 -48.45 -5.44
C ALA A 919 4.27 -47.14 -5.55
N ILE A 920 3.61 -45.99 -5.73
CA ILE A 920 4.27 -44.69 -5.78
C ILE A 920 4.81 -44.29 -4.40
N LEU A 921 4.09 -44.67 -3.34
CA LEU A 921 4.39 -44.32 -1.96
C LEU A 921 5.34 -45.31 -1.27
N ALA A 922 5.50 -46.53 -1.80
CA ALA A 922 6.28 -47.61 -1.20
C ALA A 922 7.76 -47.26 -0.96
N ASP A 923 8.36 -46.46 -1.85
CA ASP A 923 9.77 -46.06 -1.77
C ASP A 923 10.02 -44.85 -0.86
N LEU A 924 8.97 -44.20 -0.38
CA LEU A 924 9.09 -43.05 0.52
C LEU A 924 9.37 -43.53 1.94
N SER A 925 10.27 -42.88 2.66
CA SER A 925 10.40 -43.14 4.10
C SER A 925 9.21 -42.54 4.84
N PRO A 926 8.63 -43.21 5.85
CA PRO A 926 7.64 -42.59 6.71
C PRO A 926 8.13 -41.24 7.29
N GLY A 927 7.24 -40.26 7.38
CA GLY A 927 7.56 -38.93 7.90
C GLY A 927 6.82 -37.78 7.21
N LEU A 928 7.25 -36.55 7.50
CA LEU A 928 6.64 -35.32 6.99
C LEU A 928 7.31 -34.83 5.70
N TYR A 929 6.48 -34.50 4.71
CA TYR A 929 6.89 -34.03 3.39
C TYR A 929 6.26 -32.68 3.08
N ASP A 930 7.03 -31.80 2.44
CA ASP A 930 6.51 -30.58 1.84
C ASP A 930 5.80 -30.94 0.53
N MET A 931 4.68 -30.27 0.24
CA MET A 931 3.95 -30.44 -1.01
C MET A 931 4.12 -29.21 -1.90
N VAL A 932 4.59 -29.43 -3.12
CA VAL A 932 4.65 -28.41 -4.15
C VAL A 932 3.77 -28.85 -5.32
N VAL A 933 2.84 -28.00 -5.73
CA VAL A 933 2.09 -28.19 -6.97
C VAL A 933 2.79 -27.38 -8.05
N GLU A 934 3.11 -28.00 -9.17
CA GLU A 934 3.75 -27.37 -10.33
C GLU A 934 2.82 -27.46 -11.53
N ARG A 935 2.65 -26.38 -12.29
CA ARG A 935 1.88 -26.39 -13.53
C ARG A 935 2.78 -26.73 -14.72
N SER A 936 2.42 -27.74 -15.51
CA SER A 936 3.31 -28.26 -16.58
C SER A 936 3.55 -27.28 -17.73
N THR A 937 2.66 -26.33 -17.98
CA THR A 937 2.75 -25.41 -19.12
C THR A 937 3.79 -24.31 -18.94
N ASP A 938 4.08 -23.92 -17.71
CA ASP A 938 4.97 -22.80 -17.39
C ASP A 938 5.88 -23.03 -16.18
N SER A 939 5.87 -24.24 -15.60
CA SER A 939 6.63 -24.61 -14.40
C SER A 939 6.31 -23.71 -13.19
N GLU A 940 5.16 -23.04 -13.16
CA GLU A 940 4.76 -22.28 -11.98
C GLU A 940 4.55 -23.22 -10.79
N THR A 941 5.15 -22.91 -9.65
CA THR A 941 5.05 -23.72 -8.43
C THR A 941 4.29 -23.00 -7.31
N LYS A 942 3.44 -23.74 -6.59
CA LYS A 942 2.86 -23.33 -5.31
C LYS A 942 3.16 -24.35 -4.23
N THR A 943 3.81 -23.89 -3.16
CA THR A 943 4.07 -24.68 -1.97
C THR A 943 2.88 -24.59 -1.03
N TYR A 944 2.36 -25.74 -0.62
CA TYR A 944 1.37 -25.78 0.45
C TYR A 944 2.09 -25.74 1.80
N LEU A 945 1.71 -24.76 2.63
CA LEU A 945 2.42 -24.43 3.86
C LEU A 945 2.35 -25.53 4.94
N THR A 946 1.36 -26.42 4.87
CA THR A 946 1.22 -27.53 5.83
C THR A 946 1.81 -28.81 5.25
N LYS A 947 2.68 -29.47 6.01
CA LYS A 947 3.31 -30.72 5.58
C LYS A 947 2.32 -31.88 5.50
N ILE A 948 2.61 -32.84 4.63
CA ILE A 948 1.85 -34.08 4.44
C ILE A 948 2.59 -35.22 5.12
N ALA A 949 1.89 -36.02 5.92
CA ALA A 949 2.45 -37.22 6.53
C ALA A 949 2.36 -38.42 5.57
N ILE A 950 3.49 -39.01 5.19
CA ILE A 950 3.54 -40.31 4.54
C ILE A 950 3.75 -41.35 5.64
N THR A 951 2.84 -42.32 5.77
CA THR A 951 2.86 -43.27 6.88
C THR A 951 2.21 -44.62 6.52
N LYS A 952 2.22 -45.59 7.43
CA LYS A 952 1.53 -46.88 7.29
C LYS A 952 0.20 -46.88 8.04
N ARG A 953 -0.69 -47.82 7.72
CA ARG A 953 -1.92 -47.99 8.50
C ARG A 953 -1.52 -48.42 9.92
N GLY A 954 -2.16 -47.83 10.93
CA GLY A 954 -1.85 -48.08 12.35
C GLY A 954 -1.04 -46.97 13.04
N ASP A 955 -0.50 -45.98 12.32
CA ASP A 955 -0.06 -44.71 12.92
C ASP A 955 -1.33 -43.98 13.39
N LEU A 956 -1.41 -43.58 14.66
CA LEU A 956 -2.64 -43.02 15.23
C LEU A 956 -2.41 -41.62 15.77
N TRP A 957 -1.35 -41.42 16.57
CA TRP A 957 -1.06 -40.12 17.17
C TRP A 957 0.29 -40.05 17.91
N SER A 958 0.93 -38.86 17.91
CA SER A 958 2.14 -38.58 18.70
C SER A 958 2.00 -37.51 19.78
N SER A 959 2.65 -37.71 20.93
CA SER A 959 2.81 -36.71 21.99
C SER A 959 3.77 -35.58 21.63
N SER A 960 4.54 -35.75 20.54
CA SER A 960 5.47 -34.75 20.01
C SER A 960 4.88 -33.91 18.86
N ALA A 961 3.61 -34.12 18.50
CA ALA A 961 2.94 -33.37 17.45
C ALA A 961 2.75 -31.88 17.84
N ILE A 962 3.21 -30.98 16.97
CA ILE A 962 3.10 -29.51 17.11
C ILE A 962 1.93 -28.94 16.29
N ASP A 963 1.48 -27.73 16.60
CA ASP A 963 0.30 -27.06 16.01
C ASP A 963 0.29 -26.98 14.48
N SER A 964 1.44 -27.05 13.81
CA SER A 964 1.53 -27.11 12.35
C SER A 964 1.11 -28.46 11.74
N SER A 965 0.87 -29.48 12.55
CA SER A 965 0.53 -30.85 12.12
C SER A 965 -0.99 -31.02 12.15
N ARG A 966 -1.69 -30.53 11.11
CA ARG A 966 -3.16 -30.50 11.05
C ARG A 966 -3.85 -31.86 11.30
N GLN A 967 -3.14 -32.98 11.13
CA GLN A 967 -3.53 -34.29 11.64
C GLN A 967 -2.35 -34.83 12.46
N LYS A 968 -2.59 -35.17 13.73
CA LYS A 968 -1.58 -35.37 14.78
C LYS A 968 -0.75 -36.69 14.67
N ARG A 969 -0.39 -37.10 13.45
CA ARG A 969 0.43 -38.30 13.12
C ARG A 969 1.91 -37.92 13.07
N ASP A 970 2.81 -38.78 13.52
CA ASP A 970 4.27 -38.55 13.46
C ASP A 970 5.02 -39.44 12.47
N GLY A 971 4.31 -40.30 11.75
CA GLY A 971 4.92 -41.21 10.78
C GLY A 971 5.61 -42.41 11.43
N LYS A 972 5.43 -42.65 12.74
CA LYS A 972 5.92 -43.83 13.44
C LYS A 972 4.73 -44.71 13.85
N ILE A 973 5.04 -45.99 14.04
CA ILE A 973 4.14 -46.94 14.68
C ILE A 973 4.92 -47.54 15.84
N ASP A 974 4.60 -47.05 17.04
CA ASP A 974 5.34 -47.37 18.26
C ASP A 974 4.41 -47.64 19.46
N SER A 975 5.02 -47.78 20.64
CA SER A 975 4.30 -48.11 21.88
C SER A 975 3.23 -47.10 22.28
N TYR A 976 3.33 -45.85 21.83
CA TYR A 976 2.29 -44.86 22.04
C TYR A 976 1.06 -45.16 21.20
N ASP A 977 1.21 -45.57 19.94
CA ASP A 977 0.07 -45.94 19.08
C ASP A 977 -0.67 -47.16 19.65
N VAL A 978 0.06 -48.17 20.15
CA VAL A 978 -0.55 -49.32 20.84
C VAL A 978 -1.24 -48.89 22.14
N SER A 979 -0.57 -48.10 22.99
CA SER A 979 -1.16 -47.62 24.23
C SER A 979 -2.42 -46.80 23.96
N ARG A 980 -2.43 -46.01 22.89
CA ARG A 980 -3.58 -45.20 22.52
C ARG A 980 -4.71 -46.08 21.97
N LEU A 981 -4.41 -47.02 21.08
CA LEU A 981 -5.37 -47.99 20.59
C LEU A 981 -6.03 -48.76 21.76
N LEU A 982 -5.23 -49.24 22.71
CA LEU A 982 -5.71 -50.02 23.87
C LEU A 982 -6.49 -49.16 24.89
N THR A 983 -6.11 -47.90 25.10
CA THR A 983 -6.85 -46.98 26.00
C THR A 983 -8.19 -46.53 25.42
N LYS A 984 -8.37 -46.64 24.10
CA LYS A 984 -9.61 -46.35 23.38
C LYS A 984 -10.41 -47.61 23.05
N TRP A 985 -9.91 -48.79 23.41
CA TRP A 985 -10.56 -50.08 23.17
C TRP A 985 -11.97 -50.10 23.77
N ASN A 986 -12.96 -50.44 22.95
CA ASN A 986 -14.39 -50.45 23.32
C ASN A 986 -14.96 -49.07 23.74
N SER A 987 -14.32 -47.95 23.34
CA SER A 987 -14.89 -46.61 23.55
C SER A 987 -16.16 -46.39 22.72
N ALA A 988 -17.18 -45.80 23.34
CA ALA A 988 -18.43 -45.39 22.70
C ALA A 988 -18.51 -43.87 22.47
N SER A 989 -17.40 -43.14 22.72
CA SER A 989 -17.32 -41.70 22.52
C SER A 989 -17.29 -41.35 21.04
N ALA A 990 -18.17 -40.44 20.60
CA ALA A 990 -18.19 -39.94 19.22
C ALA A 990 -16.85 -39.33 18.78
N ALA A 991 -16.09 -38.73 19.70
CA ALA A 991 -14.76 -38.17 19.40
C ALA A 991 -13.70 -39.26 19.17
N ASP A 992 -13.78 -40.38 19.90
CA ASP A 992 -12.87 -41.51 19.67
C ASP A 992 -13.24 -42.26 18.38
N LEU A 993 -14.55 -42.30 18.04
CA LEU A 993 -15.11 -42.87 16.80
C LEU A 993 -14.75 -42.07 15.54
N THR A 994 -14.37 -40.79 15.67
CA THR A 994 -13.86 -39.99 14.53
C THR A 994 -12.38 -40.24 14.25
N GLU A 995 -11.62 -40.76 15.22
CA GLU A 995 -10.16 -40.96 15.11
C GLU A 995 -9.77 -42.35 14.57
N HIS A 996 -10.67 -43.34 14.65
CA HIS A 996 -10.42 -44.72 14.26
C HIS A 996 -11.60 -45.30 13.45
N ASP A 997 -11.34 -46.23 12.52
CA ASP A 997 -12.39 -47.09 11.97
C ASP A 997 -12.68 -48.19 12.97
N ILE A 998 -13.39 -47.79 14.01
CA ILE A 998 -13.85 -48.62 15.10
C ILE A 998 -14.93 -49.49 14.45
N SER A 999 -14.65 -50.46 13.59
CA SER A 999 -15.69 -51.39 13.13
C SER A 999 -15.24 -52.70 12.47
N GLY A 1000 -15.19 -53.75 13.30
CA GLY A 1000 -15.61 -55.11 12.92
C GLY A 1000 -14.77 -55.88 11.89
N PRO A 1001 -14.79 -57.23 11.93
CA PRO A 1001 -13.81 -58.07 11.22
C PRO A 1001 -14.07 -58.21 9.71
N ALA A 1002 -14.99 -57.42 9.16
CA ALA A 1002 -15.25 -57.31 7.72
C ALA A 1002 -14.69 -55.96 7.24
N ARG A 1003 -14.28 -55.85 5.97
CA ARG A 1003 -13.76 -54.61 5.37
C ARG A 1003 -14.81 -53.47 5.27
N THR A 1004 -15.75 -53.32 6.21
CA THR A 1004 -16.88 -52.38 6.12
C THR A 1004 -17.36 -51.87 7.51
N PRO A 1005 -17.70 -50.57 7.70
CA PRO A 1005 -17.78 -49.94 9.01
C PRO A 1005 -19.14 -50.07 9.77
N ASP A 1006 -19.16 -50.71 10.94
CA ASP A 1006 -20.22 -50.86 11.95
C ASP A 1006 -19.99 -50.33 13.43
N GLY A 1007 -18.99 -49.49 13.76
CA GLY A 1007 -18.88 -48.77 15.04
C GLY A 1007 -18.27 -49.45 16.32
N LYS A 1008 -17.48 -50.55 16.27
CA LYS A 1008 -16.53 -51.03 17.35
C LYS A 1008 -15.06 -51.40 16.91
N ILE A 1009 -14.01 -50.99 17.66
CA ILE A 1009 -12.56 -51.30 17.43
C ILE A 1009 -12.38 -52.80 17.55
N ASP A 1010 -11.68 -53.42 16.60
CA ASP A 1010 -11.56 -54.87 16.53
C ASP A 1010 -10.09 -55.38 16.52
N ILE A 1011 -9.95 -56.70 16.44
CA ILE A 1011 -8.65 -57.37 16.40
C ILE A 1011 -7.90 -57.14 15.09
N TRP A 1012 -8.59 -56.77 14.00
CA TRP A 1012 -7.97 -56.49 12.72
C TRP A 1012 -7.18 -55.18 12.78
N ASP A 1013 -7.73 -54.14 13.39
CA ASP A 1013 -7.01 -52.86 13.61
C ASP A 1013 -5.75 -53.05 14.44
N ALA A 1014 -5.86 -53.83 15.52
CA ALA A 1014 -4.71 -54.22 16.32
C ALA A 1014 -3.69 -55.03 15.51
N ASN A 1015 -4.15 -55.96 14.66
CA ASN A 1015 -3.25 -56.73 13.79
C ASN A 1015 -2.55 -55.88 12.74
N VAL A 1016 -3.22 -54.88 12.16
CA VAL A 1016 -2.62 -53.96 11.17
C VAL A 1016 -1.56 -53.09 11.85
N LEU A 1017 -1.89 -52.55 13.03
CA LEU A 1017 -0.94 -51.79 13.84
C LEU A 1017 0.27 -52.65 14.23
N MET A 1018 0.05 -53.84 14.78
CA MET A 1018 1.12 -54.76 15.19
C MET A 1018 1.94 -55.31 14.02
N ARG A 1019 1.32 -55.51 12.84
CA ARG A 1019 2.03 -55.92 11.62
C ARG A 1019 3.00 -54.85 11.13
N ASN A 1020 2.63 -53.59 11.29
CA ASN A 1020 3.39 -52.44 10.81
C ASN A 1020 4.29 -51.82 11.88
N TRP A 1021 4.29 -52.39 13.08
CA TRP A 1021 5.09 -51.95 14.22
C TRP A 1021 6.58 -51.94 13.88
N THR A 1022 7.23 -50.83 14.22
CA THR A 1022 8.67 -50.59 13.93
C THR A 1022 9.54 -50.41 15.18
N GLY A 1023 8.99 -50.68 16.38
CA GLY A 1023 9.69 -50.59 17.66
C GLY A 1023 10.52 -51.83 18.01
#